data_AF-A0A2B4RVQ1-F1
#
_entry.id   AF-A0A2B4RVQ1-F1
#
_cell.length_a   1.000
_cell.length_b   1.000
_cell.length_c   1.000
_cell.angle_alpha   90.00
_cell.angle_beta   90.00
_cell.angle_gamma   90.00
#
_symmetry.space_group_name_H-M   'P 1'
#
loop_
_entity.id
_entity.type
_entity.pdbx_description
1 polymer ?
#
loop_
_entity_poly.entity_id
_entity_poly.type
_entity_poly.pdbx_seq_one_letter_code
_entity_poly.pdbx_strand_id
1 'polypeptide(L)'
;MELEGKLDLQLNVVDQNGCELTDKKPHLYQTTHTVRWKEVVQWVKDKLLITDSLAFSYFDDEGDLIFGNTEQEWKEVLENRHENKNGGGSTISVNVLLLGKAKSSSCFKEVKGNTEQEWKEVLENRHVNNSEGGSAISVNVLPLGKAKSSSCCKEVKKPTSCCAGVQSKPSCCEFLRPLPPDPSVISGPLEKKVNPLLGEYKYSNDALRAVTLPLGPIGGGSIALAGDGGLRQWQITNTVNHVAHVPDSFFAIRVDQGSSSKAVILQSSTWYDDEGFTPAAYVTDHVVPDGSKQLLGELPGVKTLEVTAKYPIAEVDVLSDEVPVQVHLEAFNPCIPLDSKNSGIPVIILNYTVTNSSNDAAKVSLLGSLQNIAGWDGLTPITSEVACPGYGGNMNSLLQSSRLFGIDMSNQSLEEQSASNGHVSISVVTKPGDNLSTMLQYDEMGKTWNGAVCCEREIPPNKSETFTFLLAWHFPHRYVNWSQKAFGIHDPDTQFYIGNQYVKFWKNINEVLCYTTANLGFLTSLTRNFMNAMFDSTLPWQIIDSAAGRLSPLRSPTCMWLADGNLYGFEGCSKVGGCCPLNCTHVFNYEMAIAKCFPDLERTMRVLDLKEQIAPNAIIPSRTTVPLELRRLWSFWPNYTDVNPASTTICVDGEIGTVLKAYREVLQGASQEWFDGVWPAVKKIMARWMGELDTGDGLIRTPQPNTYDTAFYGVNTFTCCLYHCALRAAEEMAKLQKESDLADQYSARFKLGSANLDKACYTNGKWYTQVLDPENPKAELADGTFVDCLLGQWWAYVLQLGDILPKEHVKSTLENIYSRNHVDSFIPEDQKPRKFFDQRDAGLYICRWPGSPPEDPFRYSSEGAWTGLEYEYAHLCLSQSMDTTALRVLTDTREKYDGTRRSPWNEIECGDHYVRPMAAFTLFELASGQTWKLSEVGNPVISLGFAPRINPSNFCGFFITGTAWGQFKQKGNDEMRDGTAELCVHHGELRLSQLTLKSRATSALTRMTGGSNELLATTVAQDAEQLSIEFKSGGILLKAGESLHVTLSG
;
A
#
# COMPACT_ATOMS: atom_id res chain seq x y z
N MET A 1 -25.18 -11.48 -50.41
CA MET A 1 -25.13 -10.00 -50.38
C MET A 1 -24.61 -9.45 -51.70
N GLU A 2 -25.00 -8.22 -52.08
CA GLU A 2 -24.43 -7.45 -53.21
C GLU A 2 -23.89 -6.12 -52.67
N LEU A 3 -22.62 -5.80 -52.94
CA LEU A 3 -22.01 -4.50 -52.64
C LEU A 3 -21.93 -3.68 -53.92
N GLU A 4 -22.48 -2.46 -53.91
CA GLU A 4 -22.36 -1.52 -55.04
C GLU A 4 -21.08 -0.69 -54.92
N GLY A 5 -20.26 -0.70 -55.97
CA GLY A 5 -19.02 0.08 -56.04
C GLY A 5 -17.89 -0.63 -56.79
N LYS A 6 -16.76 0.06 -56.91
CA LYS A 6 -15.49 -0.56 -57.29
C LYS A 6 -14.85 -1.18 -56.06
N LEU A 7 -14.44 -2.44 -56.18
CA LEU A 7 -13.77 -3.16 -55.11
C LEU A 7 -12.49 -3.80 -55.66
N ASP A 8 -11.36 -3.41 -55.07
CA ASP A 8 -10.06 -4.04 -55.26
C ASP A 8 -9.71 -4.81 -53.99
N LEU A 9 -9.90 -6.14 -54.03
CA LEU A 9 -9.57 -7.06 -52.94
C LEU A 9 -8.17 -7.63 -53.15
N GLN A 10 -7.29 -7.48 -52.16
CA GLN A 10 -5.95 -8.03 -52.12
C GLN A 10 -5.88 -9.20 -51.12
N LEU A 11 -5.58 -10.41 -51.61
CA LEU A 11 -5.39 -11.61 -50.80
C LEU A 11 -3.91 -11.84 -50.49
N ASN A 12 -3.58 -11.80 -49.20
CA ASN A 12 -2.25 -12.05 -48.63
C ASN A 12 -2.30 -13.32 -47.77
N VAL A 13 -1.24 -14.13 -47.75
CA VAL A 13 -1.13 -15.29 -46.85
C VAL A 13 0.04 -15.04 -45.90
N VAL A 14 -0.19 -15.12 -44.59
CA VAL A 14 0.74 -14.69 -43.52
C VAL A 14 0.86 -15.75 -42.43
N ASP A 15 2.02 -15.90 -41.78
CA ASP A 15 2.22 -16.91 -40.74
C ASP A 15 1.67 -16.50 -39.35
N GLN A 16 1.85 -17.38 -38.38
CA GLN A 16 1.53 -17.16 -36.95
C GLN A 16 2.16 -15.89 -36.34
N ASN A 17 3.24 -15.36 -36.92
CA ASN A 17 3.92 -14.13 -36.50
C ASN A 17 3.56 -12.92 -37.40
N GLY A 18 2.83 -13.12 -38.49
CA GLY A 18 2.43 -12.09 -39.45
C GLY A 18 3.34 -11.95 -40.68
N CYS A 19 4.33 -12.83 -40.85
CA CYS A 19 5.23 -12.79 -41.99
C CYS A 19 4.55 -13.35 -43.24
N GLU A 20 4.57 -12.62 -44.37
CA GLU A 20 3.91 -13.05 -45.60
C GLU A 20 4.57 -14.30 -46.19
N LEU A 21 3.81 -15.39 -46.29
CA LEU A 21 4.21 -16.71 -46.76
C LEU A 21 4.18 -16.85 -48.30
N THR A 22 3.66 -15.84 -49.00
CA THR A 22 3.56 -15.80 -50.47
C THR A 22 4.68 -14.96 -51.09
N ASP A 23 5.76 -15.61 -51.54
CA ASP A 23 6.91 -15.04 -52.30
C ASP A 23 6.55 -14.37 -53.65
N LYS A 24 5.27 -14.05 -53.91
CA LYS A 24 4.78 -13.47 -55.16
C LYS A 24 3.71 -12.43 -54.89
N LYS A 25 3.69 -11.39 -55.73
CA LYS A 25 2.78 -10.25 -55.67
C LYS A 25 1.33 -10.66 -55.34
N PRO A 26 0.63 -9.87 -54.51
CA PRO A 26 -0.69 -10.19 -53.99
C PRO A 26 -1.69 -10.57 -55.08
N HIS A 27 -2.59 -11.47 -54.75
CA HIS A 27 -3.69 -11.84 -55.63
C HIS A 27 -4.78 -10.77 -55.54
N LEU A 28 -5.03 -10.09 -56.67
CA LEU A 28 -6.06 -9.07 -56.79
C LEU A 28 -7.33 -9.66 -57.42
N TYR A 29 -8.48 -9.42 -56.78
CA TYR A 29 -9.79 -9.55 -57.39
C TYR A 29 -10.34 -8.14 -57.62
N GLN A 30 -10.44 -7.74 -58.88
CA GLN A 30 -10.94 -6.43 -59.29
C GLN A 30 -12.31 -6.60 -59.96
N THR A 31 -13.31 -5.86 -59.49
CA THR A 31 -14.64 -5.78 -60.12
C THR A 31 -15.15 -4.34 -60.11
N THR A 32 -16.01 -4.02 -61.08
CA THR A 32 -16.22 -2.62 -61.49
C THR A 32 -17.49 -1.96 -60.94
N HIS A 33 -18.52 -2.73 -60.58
CA HIS A 33 -19.84 -2.16 -60.23
C HIS A 33 -20.61 -2.93 -59.15
N THR A 34 -20.53 -4.27 -59.11
CA THR A 34 -21.25 -5.08 -58.11
C THR A 34 -20.42 -6.29 -57.70
N VAL A 35 -20.42 -6.63 -56.41
CA VAL A 35 -19.67 -7.76 -55.85
C VAL A 35 -20.60 -8.70 -55.08
N ARG A 36 -20.59 -9.99 -55.42
CA ARG A 36 -21.36 -11.01 -54.70
C ARG A 36 -20.45 -11.82 -53.79
N TRP A 37 -20.79 -11.90 -52.51
CA TRP A 37 -19.95 -12.56 -51.50
C TRP A 37 -19.56 -14.00 -51.85
N LYS A 38 -20.50 -14.78 -52.41
CA LYS A 38 -20.24 -16.17 -52.83
C LYS A 38 -19.22 -16.30 -53.95
N GLU A 39 -19.09 -15.28 -54.80
CA GLU A 39 -18.07 -15.24 -55.86
C GLU A 39 -16.69 -14.90 -55.27
N VAL A 40 -16.62 -14.06 -54.23
CA VAL A 40 -15.39 -13.76 -53.48
C VAL A 40 -14.93 -14.98 -52.66
N VAL A 41 -15.83 -15.60 -51.89
CA VAL A 41 -15.50 -16.81 -51.12
C VAL A 41 -15.07 -17.96 -52.04
N GLN A 42 -15.76 -18.15 -53.17
CA GLN A 42 -15.36 -19.15 -54.15
C GLN A 42 -13.99 -18.80 -54.78
N TRP A 43 -13.74 -17.53 -55.11
CA TRP A 43 -12.43 -17.11 -55.62
C TRP A 43 -11.30 -17.32 -54.60
N VAL A 44 -11.51 -17.05 -53.30
CA VAL A 44 -10.53 -17.36 -52.25
C VAL A 44 -10.29 -18.87 -52.15
N LYS A 45 -11.35 -19.68 -52.17
CA LYS A 45 -11.25 -21.15 -52.19
C LYS A 45 -10.55 -21.69 -53.43
N ASP A 46 -10.80 -21.13 -54.60
CA ASP A 46 -10.18 -21.51 -55.87
C ASP A 46 -8.70 -21.10 -55.93
N LYS A 47 -8.34 -19.93 -55.35
CA LYS A 47 -6.95 -19.44 -55.30
C LYS A 47 -6.07 -20.20 -54.33
N LEU A 48 -6.62 -20.61 -53.19
CA LEU A 48 -5.90 -21.31 -52.12
C LEU A 48 -6.11 -22.83 -52.16
N LEU A 49 -6.98 -23.31 -53.06
CA LEU A 49 -7.32 -24.71 -53.28
C LEU A 49 -7.90 -25.36 -52.01
N ILE A 50 -8.79 -24.63 -51.33
CA ILE A 50 -9.41 -25.00 -50.04
C ILE A 50 -10.81 -25.59 -50.27
N THR A 51 -11.01 -26.84 -49.87
CA THR A 51 -12.30 -27.53 -49.94
C THR A 51 -13.25 -27.17 -48.79
N ASP A 52 -12.72 -27.01 -47.58
CA ASP A 52 -13.47 -27.06 -46.32
C ASP A 52 -13.85 -25.66 -45.76
N SER A 53 -14.25 -25.59 -44.49
CA SER A 53 -14.83 -24.38 -43.88
C SER A 53 -13.84 -23.21 -43.75
N LEU A 54 -14.32 -22.00 -44.05
CA LEU A 54 -13.65 -20.75 -43.76
C LEU A 54 -14.52 -19.96 -42.77
N ALA A 55 -13.89 -19.35 -41.77
CA ALA A 55 -14.49 -18.28 -40.98
C ALA A 55 -13.80 -16.95 -41.30
N PHE A 56 -14.43 -15.85 -40.90
CA PHE A 56 -13.95 -14.51 -41.17
C PHE A 56 -13.97 -13.72 -39.85
N SER A 57 -12.95 -12.89 -39.62
CA SER A 57 -12.94 -11.99 -38.46
C SER A 57 -12.45 -10.60 -38.82
N TYR A 58 -12.89 -9.61 -38.05
CA TYR A 58 -12.49 -8.22 -38.16
C TYR A 58 -12.54 -7.59 -36.77
N PHE A 59 -11.75 -6.55 -36.57
CA PHE A 59 -11.91 -5.68 -35.41
C PHE A 59 -12.95 -4.62 -35.74
N ASP A 60 -13.92 -4.41 -34.86
CA ASP A 60 -14.93 -3.36 -34.98
C ASP A 60 -14.35 -1.97 -34.65
N ASP A 61 -15.23 -0.99 -34.37
CA ASP A 61 -14.83 0.40 -34.12
C ASP A 61 -14.53 0.68 -32.63
N GLU A 62 -14.86 -0.23 -31.72
CA GLU A 62 -14.44 -0.20 -30.30
C GLU A 62 -13.13 -0.98 -30.09
N GLY A 63 -12.81 -1.89 -31.02
CA GLY A 63 -11.56 -2.65 -31.06
C GLY A 63 -11.74 -4.14 -30.75
N ASP A 64 -12.98 -4.61 -30.59
CA ASP A 64 -13.29 -6.00 -30.28
C ASP A 64 -13.25 -6.88 -31.54
N LEU A 65 -12.78 -8.13 -31.35
CA LEU A 65 -12.56 -9.07 -32.44
C LEU A 65 -13.81 -9.92 -32.69
N ILE A 66 -14.63 -9.46 -33.62
CA ILE A 66 -15.87 -10.12 -34.02
C ILE A 66 -15.60 -11.18 -35.08
N PHE A 67 -16.17 -12.37 -34.90
CA PHE A 67 -16.11 -13.50 -35.82
C PHE A 67 -17.46 -13.69 -36.50
N GLY A 68 -17.45 -13.92 -37.81
CA GLY A 68 -18.60 -14.40 -38.58
C GLY A 68 -18.25 -15.71 -39.28
N ASN A 69 -19.00 -16.77 -39.00
CA ASN A 69 -18.84 -18.08 -39.65
C ASN A 69 -20.05 -18.46 -40.53
N THR A 70 -21.14 -17.68 -40.48
CA THR A 70 -22.30 -17.73 -41.39
C THR A 70 -22.44 -16.50 -42.30
N GLU A 71 -23.24 -16.60 -43.38
CA GLU A 71 -23.57 -15.45 -44.26
C GLU A 71 -24.47 -14.40 -43.56
N GLN A 72 -25.06 -14.70 -42.40
CA GLN A 72 -25.97 -13.79 -41.69
C GLN A 72 -25.25 -12.97 -40.61
N GLU A 73 -24.41 -13.58 -39.77
CA GLU A 73 -23.57 -12.81 -38.83
C GLU A 73 -22.68 -11.83 -39.60
N TRP A 74 -22.08 -12.30 -40.70
CA TRP A 74 -21.24 -11.47 -41.57
C TRP A 74 -21.99 -10.33 -42.28
N LYS A 75 -23.34 -10.36 -42.30
CA LYS A 75 -24.17 -9.26 -42.79
C LYS A 75 -24.32 -8.16 -41.74
N GLU A 76 -24.60 -8.52 -40.49
CA GLU A 76 -24.71 -7.60 -39.35
C GLU A 76 -23.37 -6.88 -39.13
N VAL A 77 -22.27 -7.63 -39.21
CA VAL A 77 -20.87 -7.16 -39.23
C VAL A 77 -20.60 -6.03 -40.24
N LEU A 78 -21.12 -6.14 -41.47
CA LEU A 78 -20.88 -5.12 -42.50
C LEU A 78 -21.91 -3.99 -42.49
N GLU A 79 -23.15 -4.25 -42.10
CA GLU A 79 -24.18 -3.21 -42.00
C GLU A 79 -23.83 -2.22 -40.89
N ASN A 80 -23.27 -2.67 -39.75
CA ASN A 80 -22.82 -1.79 -38.66
C ASN A 80 -21.75 -0.77 -39.10
N ARG A 81 -20.83 -1.12 -40.02
CA ARG A 81 -19.83 -0.17 -40.55
C ARG A 81 -20.32 0.70 -41.71
N HIS A 82 -21.48 0.40 -42.30
CA HIS A 82 -21.96 1.12 -43.49
C HIS A 82 -22.75 2.41 -43.18
N GLU A 83 -23.10 2.65 -41.91
CA GLU A 83 -23.78 3.86 -41.44
C GLU A 83 -22.87 5.11 -41.33
N ASN A 84 -21.55 4.96 -41.54
CA ASN A 84 -20.56 6.04 -41.43
C ASN A 84 -20.63 7.02 -42.64
N LYS A 85 -21.65 7.89 -42.60
CA LYS A 85 -22.08 8.79 -43.68
C LYS A 85 -21.06 9.90 -44.02
N ASN A 86 -20.09 9.62 -44.90
CA ASN A 86 -19.23 10.68 -45.49
C ASN A 86 -18.77 10.47 -46.95
N GLY A 87 -19.50 9.67 -47.74
CA GLY A 87 -19.50 9.74 -49.22
C GLY A 87 -18.24 9.30 -49.99
N GLY A 88 -17.09 9.14 -49.33
CA GLY A 88 -15.94 8.40 -49.84
C GLY A 88 -16.08 6.90 -49.52
N GLY A 89 -15.64 6.02 -50.42
CA GLY A 89 -15.85 4.57 -50.28
C GLY A 89 -15.20 3.97 -49.04
N SER A 90 -15.99 3.29 -48.21
CA SER A 90 -15.55 2.61 -46.99
C SER A 90 -14.52 1.51 -47.30
N THR A 91 -13.37 1.53 -46.63
CA THR A 91 -12.39 0.44 -46.68
C THR A 91 -12.65 -0.51 -45.51
N ILE A 92 -12.74 -1.81 -45.76
CA ILE A 92 -13.08 -2.82 -44.75
C ILE A 92 -12.07 -3.97 -44.83
N SER A 93 -11.12 -4.01 -43.91
CA SER A 93 -10.13 -5.09 -43.79
C SER A 93 -10.74 -6.29 -43.06
N VAL A 94 -10.56 -7.50 -43.60
CA VAL A 94 -11.16 -8.73 -43.06
C VAL A 94 -10.14 -9.87 -43.10
N ASN A 95 -9.93 -10.54 -41.97
CA ASN A 95 -9.09 -11.73 -41.88
C ASN A 95 -9.88 -12.98 -42.31
N VAL A 96 -9.20 -13.93 -42.94
CA VAL A 96 -9.79 -15.19 -43.42
C VAL A 96 -9.12 -16.35 -42.71
N LEU A 97 -9.92 -17.09 -41.96
CA LEU A 97 -9.45 -18.09 -41.02
C LEU A 97 -9.78 -19.48 -41.53
N LEU A 98 -8.72 -20.27 -41.68
CA LEU A 98 -8.79 -21.69 -42.01
C LEU A 98 -9.22 -22.46 -40.76
N LEU A 99 -10.45 -23.00 -40.78
CA LEU A 99 -10.97 -23.85 -39.73
C LEU A 99 -10.88 -25.33 -40.13
N GLY A 100 -10.22 -26.14 -39.29
CA GLY A 100 -10.04 -27.57 -39.55
C GLY A 100 -9.00 -27.90 -40.62
N LYS A 101 -9.03 -29.12 -41.17
CA LYS A 101 -8.02 -29.59 -42.13
C LYS A 101 -8.30 -29.10 -43.55
N ALA A 102 -7.30 -28.52 -44.20
CA ALA A 102 -7.36 -28.16 -45.62
C ALA A 102 -6.23 -28.84 -46.43
N LYS A 103 -6.54 -29.23 -47.68
CA LYS A 103 -5.59 -29.83 -48.62
C LYS A 103 -5.29 -28.89 -49.79
N SER A 104 -4.42 -27.90 -49.57
CA SER A 104 -3.74 -27.22 -50.68
C SER A 104 -3.06 -28.26 -51.57
N SER A 105 -3.27 -28.17 -52.89
CA SER A 105 -2.66 -29.06 -53.87
C SER A 105 -1.41 -28.50 -54.54
N SER A 106 -0.94 -27.32 -54.13
CA SER A 106 0.35 -26.76 -54.53
C SER A 106 1.08 -26.08 -53.36
N CYS A 107 2.21 -26.66 -52.97
CA CYS A 107 3.11 -26.25 -51.88
C CYS A 107 2.59 -26.48 -50.45
N PHE A 108 3.52 -26.94 -49.60
CA PHE A 108 3.39 -27.27 -48.16
C PHE A 108 2.54 -28.50 -47.79
N LYS A 109 2.69 -28.95 -46.54
CA LYS A 109 2.16 -30.22 -46.00
C LYS A 109 0.70 -30.05 -45.54
N GLU A 110 0.04 -31.15 -45.21
CA GLU A 110 -1.31 -31.16 -44.61
C GLU A 110 -1.39 -30.21 -43.41
N VAL A 111 -2.15 -29.11 -43.54
CA VAL A 111 -2.33 -28.10 -42.48
C VAL A 111 -3.54 -28.47 -41.64
N LYS A 112 -3.36 -28.54 -40.31
CA LYS A 112 -4.46 -28.37 -39.36
C LYS A 112 -4.66 -26.88 -39.15
N GLY A 113 -5.82 -26.35 -39.52
CA GLY A 113 -6.31 -25.07 -39.03
C GLY A 113 -6.78 -25.21 -37.57
N ASN A 114 -6.74 -24.08 -36.86
CA ASN A 114 -7.14 -23.96 -35.46
C ASN A 114 -8.67 -23.99 -35.29
N THR A 115 -9.11 -24.10 -34.03
CA THR A 115 -10.46 -23.76 -33.58
C THR A 115 -10.68 -22.24 -33.57
N GLU A 116 -11.94 -21.80 -33.43
CA GLU A 116 -12.29 -20.37 -33.34
C GLU A 116 -11.68 -19.70 -32.09
N GLN A 117 -11.60 -20.42 -30.97
CA GLN A 117 -11.08 -19.91 -29.70
C GLN A 117 -9.54 -19.74 -29.74
N GLU A 118 -8.81 -20.69 -30.32
CA GLU A 118 -7.38 -20.54 -30.60
C GLU A 118 -7.08 -19.42 -31.61
N TRP A 119 -8.04 -19.03 -32.46
CA TRP A 119 -7.89 -17.87 -33.35
C TRP A 119 -8.14 -16.54 -32.64
N LYS A 120 -9.03 -16.51 -31.63
CA LYS A 120 -9.22 -15.33 -30.75
C LYS A 120 -7.92 -14.97 -30.05
N GLU A 121 -7.34 -15.92 -29.31
CA GLU A 121 -6.07 -15.71 -28.60
C GLU A 121 -4.93 -15.23 -29.52
N VAL A 122 -4.81 -15.78 -30.75
CA VAL A 122 -3.73 -15.40 -31.69
C VAL A 122 -3.92 -14.00 -32.30
N LEU A 123 -5.15 -13.51 -32.43
CA LEU A 123 -5.45 -12.22 -33.02
C LEU A 123 -5.61 -11.10 -31.98
N GLU A 124 -6.21 -11.38 -30.82
CA GLU A 124 -6.32 -10.44 -29.70
C GLU A 124 -4.93 -10.06 -29.16
N ASN A 125 -3.97 -10.98 -29.18
CA ASN A 125 -2.55 -10.69 -28.89
C ASN A 125 -1.81 -9.93 -30.00
N ARG A 126 -2.48 -9.51 -31.09
CA ARG A 126 -1.91 -8.63 -32.13
C ARG A 126 -2.63 -7.28 -32.18
N HIS A 127 -2.01 -6.26 -31.59
CA HIS A 127 -2.31 -4.88 -31.98
C HIS A 127 -2.00 -4.67 -33.48
N VAL A 128 -3.05 -4.51 -34.29
CA VAL A 128 -2.92 -4.21 -35.72
C VAL A 128 -2.55 -2.74 -35.89
N ASN A 129 -1.32 -2.46 -36.30
CA ASN A 129 -0.88 -1.12 -36.70
C ASN A 129 -1.55 -0.68 -38.02
N ASN A 130 -2.80 -0.23 -37.93
CA ASN A 130 -3.49 0.46 -39.02
C ASN A 130 -2.94 1.89 -39.18
N SER A 131 -1.74 2.02 -39.74
CA SER A 131 -1.04 3.30 -39.87
C SER A 131 -0.33 3.49 -41.21
N GLU A 132 -1.08 3.47 -42.32
CA GLU A 132 -0.71 4.22 -43.54
C GLU A 132 -1.93 4.46 -44.47
N GLY A 133 -1.95 5.60 -45.15
CA GLY A 133 -3.11 6.06 -45.93
C GLY A 133 -3.11 5.57 -47.38
N GLY A 134 -3.84 4.48 -47.67
CA GLY A 134 -4.07 3.99 -49.03
C GLY A 134 -5.31 3.08 -49.11
N SER A 135 -6.21 3.35 -50.06
CA SER A 135 -7.48 2.63 -50.19
C SER A 135 -7.37 1.34 -51.00
N ALA A 136 -7.14 0.23 -50.31
CA ALA A 136 -7.27 -1.15 -50.79
C ALA A 136 -7.73 -2.06 -49.65
N ILE A 137 -8.48 -3.13 -49.94
CA ILE A 137 -8.92 -4.09 -48.92
C ILE A 137 -7.89 -5.22 -48.83
N SER A 138 -7.22 -5.34 -47.68
CA SER A 138 -6.35 -6.47 -47.36
C SER A 138 -7.16 -7.63 -46.74
N VAL A 139 -6.91 -8.82 -47.28
CA VAL A 139 -7.58 -10.06 -46.92
C VAL A 139 -6.48 -11.04 -46.46
N ASN A 140 -6.28 -11.13 -45.14
CA ASN A 140 -5.16 -11.87 -44.55
C ASN A 140 -5.55 -13.30 -44.21
N VAL A 141 -4.86 -14.29 -44.78
CA VAL A 141 -5.07 -15.72 -44.49
C VAL A 141 -3.93 -16.23 -43.60
N LEU A 142 -4.24 -16.95 -42.52
CA LEU A 142 -3.25 -17.39 -41.53
C LEU A 142 -3.06 -18.93 -41.49
N PRO A 143 -1.99 -19.50 -42.07
CA PRO A 143 -1.60 -20.92 -41.90
C PRO A 143 -0.58 -21.13 -40.77
N LEU A 144 -0.60 -22.32 -40.17
CA LEU A 144 0.23 -22.69 -39.01
C LEU A 144 1.13 -23.90 -39.28
N GLY A 145 2.43 -23.77 -38.97
CA GLY A 145 3.40 -24.87 -39.07
C GLY A 145 4.86 -24.44 -38.85
N LYS A 146 5.53 -25.00 -37.83
CA LYS A 146 6.92 -24.63 -37.45
C LYS A 146 7.94 -25.01 -38.54
N ALA A 147 8.80 -24.06 -38.91
CA ALA A 147 10.03 -24.23 -39.68
C ALA A 147 11.24 -23.66 -38.92
N LYS A 148 12.47 -24.08 -39.26
CA LYS A 148 13.70 -23.66 -38.56
C LYS A 148 14.55 -22.68 -39.36
N SER A 149 15.02 -21.63 -38.66
CA SER A 149 16.29 -20.90 -38.83
C SER A 149 16.72 -20.37 -40.21
N SER A 150 16.96 -19.06 -40.29
CA SER A 150 18.32 -18.52 -40.52
C SER A 150 18.35 -16.97 -40.40
N SER A 151 19.56 -16.40 -40.38
CA SER A 151 19.88 -14.99 -40.09
C SER A 151 19.98 -14.08 -41.31
N CYS A 152 19.65 -12.77 -41.19
CA CYS A 152 20.59 -11.71 -41.59
C CYS A 152 20.24 -10.29 -41.08
N CYS A 153 21.29 -9.55 -40.68
CA CYS A 153 21.54 -8.09 -40.80
C CYS A 153 20.50 -7.25 -41.59
N LYS A 154 20.10 -6.01 -41.22
CA LYS A 154 20.93 -4.81 -40.92
C LYS A 154 20.05 -3.56 -40.62
N GLU A 155 20.68 -2.44 -40.22
CA GLU A 155 20.07 -1.12 -39.92
C GLU A 155 19.49 -0.37 -41.14
N VAL A 156 18.67 0.69 -40.94
CA VAL A 156 19.04 2.10 -41.29
C VAL A 156 17.96 3.17 -40.96
N LYS A 157 18.37 4.18 -40.17
CA LYS A 157 17.88 5.59 -40.03
C LYS A 157 16.56 5.98 -39.31
N LYS A 158 16.64 7.19 -38.72
CA LYS A 158 15.62 7.96 -37.97
C LYS A 158 14.82 8.95 -38.86
N PRO A 159 13.70 9.54 -38.40
CA PRO A 159 12.68 10.16 -39.24
C PRO A 159 12.73 11.70 -39.37
N THR A 160 11.86 12.20 -40.26
CA THR A 160 11.39 13.59 -40.44
C THR A 160 9.90 13.54 -40.80
N SER A 161 8.99 14.43 -40.40
CA SER A 161 9.08 15.62 -39.54
C SER A 161 7.66 16.20 -39.26
N CYS A 162 7.59 17.25 -38.42
CA CYS A 162 6.49 18.23 -38.27
C CYS A 162 5.30 17.88 -37.36
N CYS A 163 4.81 18.92 -36.68
CA CYS A 163 3.74 18.89 -35.69
C CYS A 163 2.54 19.74 -36.16
N ALA A 164 1.32 19.44 -35.68
CA ALA A 164 0.30 20.39 -35.16
C ALA A 164 -1.10 19.74 -35.15
N GLY A 165 -1.91 19.91 -34.09
CA GLY A 165 -3.26 19.30 -34.08
C GLY A 165 -4.14 19.29 -32.82
N VAL A 166 -3.98 20.24 -31.89
CA VAL A 166 -5.00 20.72 -30.90
C VAL A 166 -6.02 19.69 -30.31
N GLN A 167 -5.79 19.34 -29.03
CA GLN A 167 -6.78 19.09 -27.95
C GLN A 167 -7.92 18.06 -28.12
N SER A 168 -7.85 16.97 -27.36
CA SER A 168 -8.77 16.76 -26.22
C SER A 168 -8.22 15.70 -25.23
N LYS A 169 -8.88 15.57 -24.06
CA LYS A 169 -8.38 14.95 -22.81
C LYS A 169 -7.93 13.48 -22.93
N PRO A 170 -6.78 13.09 -22.36
CA PRO A 170 -6.59 11.76 -21.77
C PRO A 170 -7.04 11.77 -20.30
N SER A 171 -7.95 10.88 -19.91
CA SER A 171 -8.35 10.69 -18.51
C SER A 171 -7.40 9.75 -17.78
N CYS A 172 -6.62 10.28 -16.83
CA CYS A 172 -5.93 9.44 -15.85
C CYS A 172 -6.97 8.83 -14.89
N CYS A 173 -7.39 7.58 -15.12
CA CYS A 173 -8.02 6.74 -14.09
C CYS A 173 -8.23 5.25 -14.43
N GLU A 174 -8.10 4.82 -15.70
CA GLU A 174 -8.30 3.41 -16.09
C GLU A 174 -7.08 2.54 -15.73
N PHE A 175 -6.90 2.34 -14.42
CA PHE A 175 -6.02 1.31 -13.89
C PHE A 175 -6.72 -0.05 -13.99
N LEU A 176 -6.19 -0.93 -14.83
CA LEU A 176 -6.68 -2.29 -15.08
C LEU A 176 -6.58 -3.19 -13.84
N ARG A 177 -7.50 -3.03 -12.89
CA ARG A 177 -7.94 -4.11 -12.00
C ARG A 177 -9.07 -4.88 -12.69
N PRO A 178 -9.17 -6.21 -12.52
CA PRO A 178 -10.39 -6.91 -12.92
C PRO A 178 -11.59 -6.29 -12.20
N LEU A 179 -12.69 -6.11 -12.94
CA LEU A 179 -13.98 -5.80 -12.33
C LEU A 179 -14.34 -6.91 -11.32
N PRO A 180 -15.05 -6.60 -10.22
CA PRO A 180 -15.64 -7.65 -9.39
C PRO A 180 -16.54 -8.55 -10.25
N PRO A 181 -16.68 -9.84 -9.92
CA PRO A 181 -17.54 -10.76 -10.67
C PRO A 181 -18.96 -10.20 -10.76
N ASP A 182 -19.60 -10.38 -11.93
CA ASP A 182 -20.94 -9.86 -12.19
C ASP A 182 -21.92 -10.29 -11.09
N PRO A 183 -22.59 -9.34 -10.39
CA PRO A 183 -23.60 -9.66 -9.39
C PRO A 183 -24.71 -10.60 -9.89
N SER A 184 -24.96 -10.69 -11.20
CA SER A 184 -25.92 -11.64 -11.80
C SER A 184 -25.60 -13.11 -11.51
N VAL A 185 -24.34 -13.44 -11.19
CA VAL A 185 -23.87 -14.80 -10.91
C VAL A 185 -24.19 -15.24 -9.46
N ILE A 186 -24.53 -14.30 -8.56
CA ILE A 186 -24.74 -14.59 -7.13
C ILE A 186 -26.22 -14.84 -6.83
N SER A 187 -26.65 -16.10 -6.90
CA SER A 187 -28.04 -16.51 -6.62
C SER A 187 -28.33 -16.76 -5.14
N GLY A 188 -28.39 -15.72 -4.32
CA GLY A 188 -28.84 -15.83 -2.92
C GLY A 188 -28.49 -14.63 -2.02
N PRO A 189 -29.03 -14.55 -0.80
CA PRO A 189 -28.60 -13.57 0.20
C PRO A 189 -27.17 -13.87 0.66
N LEU A 190 -26.29 -12.87 0.63
CA LEU A 190 -24.92 -12.99 1.11
C LEU A 190 -24.86 -12.93 2.63
N GLU A 191 -24.32 -13.96 3.27
CA GLU A 191 -24.16 -14.03 4.72
C GLU A 191 -22.88 -13.31 5.20
N LYS A 192 -23.01 -12.48 6.23
CA LYS A 192 -21.87 -11.85 6.92
C LYS A 192 -21.25 -12.85 7.91
N LYS A 193 -20.12 -13.46 7.52
CA LYS A 193 -19.18 -14.09 8.45
C LYS A 193 -18.29 -13.01 9.09
N VAL A 194 -17.94 -13.19 10.37
CA VAL A 194 -16.93 -12.41 11.10
C VAL A 194 -16.10 -13.36 11.95
N ASN A 195 -14.79 -13.18 11.98
CA ASN A 195 -13.87 -13.88 12.87
C ASN A 195 -14.17 -13.55 14.35
N PRO A 196 -14.67 -14.50 15.17
CA PRO A 196 -15.00 -14.24 16.57
C PRO A 196 -13.77 -14.02 17.46
N LEU A 197 -12.57 -14.37 16.99
CA LEU A 197 -11.30 -14.23 17.71
C LEU A 197 -10.49 -13.00 17.27
N LEU A 198 -11.07 -12.10 16.46
CA LEU A 198 -10.41 -10.89 15.98
C LEU A 198 -9.91 -9.99 17.14
N GLY A 199 -10.67 -9.91 18.23
CA GLY A 199 -10.28 -9.19 19.45
C GLY A 199 -9.19 -9.86 20.29
N GLU A 200 -8.83 -11.10 19.97
CA GLU A 200 -7.66 -11.82 20.50
C GLU A 200 -6.47 -11.77 19.52
N TYR A 201 -6.63 -11.07 18.38
CA TYR A 201 -5.67 -11.01 17.26
C TYR A 201 -5.35 -12.38 16.65
N LYS A 202 -6.32 -13.31 16.74
CA LYS A 202 -6.21 -14.72 16.35
C LYS A 202 -7.01 -15.03 15.09
N TYR A 203 -6.46 -15.90 14.26
CA TYR A 203 -7.01 -16.32 12.98
C TYR A 203 -6.91 -17.86 12.86
N SER A 204 -8.03 -18.50 12.55
CA SER A 204 -8.13 -19.95 12.30
C SER A 204 -9.30 -20.22 11.35
N ASN A 205 -9.33 -21.41 10.72
CA ASN A 205 -10.37 -21.80 9.76
C ASN A 205 -10.51 -20.76 8.62
N ASP A 206 -11.73 -20.42 8.18
CA ASP A 206 -12.01 -19.38 7.17
C ASP A 206 -11.20 -18.08 7.36
N ALA A 207 -10.90 -17.68 8.61
CA ALA A 207 -10.18 -16.45 8.90
C ALA A 207 -8.68 -16.49 8.54
N LEU A 208 -8.14 -17.66 8.16
CA LEU A 208 -6.79 -17.77 7.57
C LEU A 208 -6.77 -17.46 6.07
N ARG A 209 -7.93 -17.48 5.39
CA ARG A 209 -8.04 -17.47 3.92
C ARG A 209 -7.27 -16.30 3.29
N ALA A 210 -7.43 -15.10 3.84
CA ALA A 210 -6.83 -13.86 3.35
C ALA A 210 -5.80 -13.27 4.33
N VAL A 211 -5.28 -14.03 5.28
CA VAL A 211 -4.18 -13.61 6.16
C VAL A 211 -2.90 -13.52 5.32
N THR A 212 -2.32 -12.32 5.21
CA THR A 212 -1.03 -12.03 4.56
C THR A 212 -0.30 -10.94 5.34
N LEU A 213 0.60 -11.31 6.26
CA LEU A 213 1.34 -10.34 7.08
C LEU A 213 2.64 -9.94 6.37
N PRO A 214 2.82 -8.66 5.97
CA PRO A 214 4.02 -8.22 5.25
C PRO A 214 5.22 -8.11 6.19
N LEU A 215 6.29 -8.83 5.85
CA LEU A 215 7.57 -8.88 6.56
C LEU A 215 8.67 -8.30 5.67
N GLY A 216 9.19 -7.14 6.05
CA GLY A 216 10.28 -6.47 5.35
C GLY A 216 10.78 -5.21 6.07
N PRO A 217 11.99 -4.73 5.72
CA PRO A 217 12.50 -3.44 6.18
C PRO A 217 11.69 -2.28 5.63
N ILE A 218 11.87 -1.11 6.25
CA ILE A 218 11.39 0.17 5.68
C ILE A 218 11.95 0.36 4.27
N GLY A 219 11.07 0.33 3.27
CA GLY A 219 11.36 0.67 1.87
C GLY A 219 12.24 -0.30 1.06
N GLY A 220 12.72 -1.39 1.67
CA GLY A 220 13.66 -2.35 1.05
C GLY A 220 13.01 -3.61 0.47
N GLY A 221 11.71 -3.58 0.19
CA GLY A 221 10.92 -4.74 -0.27
C GLY A 221 10.41 -5.61 0.88
N SER A 222 9.53 -6.57 0.56
CA SER A 222 8.84 -7.41 1.55
C SER A 222 8.51 -8.81 1.02
N ILE A 223 8.26 -9.75 1.95
CA ILE A 223 7.62 -11.05 1.68
C ILE A 223 6.44 -11.17 2.66
N ALA A 224 5.28 -11.65 2.22
CA ALA A 224 4.15 -11.89 3.11
C ALA A 224 4.17 -13.32 3.67
N LEU A 225 4.01 -13.45 4.98
CA LEU A 225 3.65 -14.72 5.61
C LEU A 225 2.13 -14.89 5.53
N ALA A 226 1.67 -15.92 4.83
CA ALA A 226 0.25 -16.18 4.63
C ALA A 226 -0.35 -17.12 5.69
N GLY A 227 -1.68 -17.15 5.81
CA GLY A 227 -2.41 -17.93 6.82
C GLY A 227 -2.32 -19.45 6.67
N ASP A 228 -1.84 -19.93 5.52
CA ASP A 228 -1.44 -21.32 5.30
C ASP A 228 0.00 -21.61 5.76
N GLY A 229 0.75 -20.62 6.24
CA GLY A 229 2.18 -20.72 6.52
C GLY A 229 3.09 -20.53 5.30
N GLY A 230 2.52 -20.27 4.12
CA GLY A 230 3.25 -20.07 2.87
C GLY A 230 3.90 -18.69 2.75
N LEU A 231 5.00 -18.61 2.02
CA LEU A 231 5.65 -17.35 1.68
C LEU A 231 5.12 -16.81 0.33
N ARG A 232 4.42 -15.68 0.36
CA ARG A 232 3.76 -15.05 -0.80
C ARG A 232 4.23 -13.61 -0.99
N GLN A 233 3.76 -12.94 -2.05
CA GLN A 233 3.97 -11.51 -2.31
C GLN A 233 5.46 -11.08 -2.29
N TRP A 234 6.32 -11.87 -2.94
CA TRP A 234 7.78 -11.72 -2.97
C TRP A 234 8.22 -10.46 -3.73
N GLN A 235 8.33 -9.33 -3.02
CA GLN A 235 8.56 -7.99 -3.58
C GLN A 235 9.93 -7.44 -3.15
N ILE A 236 10.92 -8.33 -3.02
CA ILE A 236 12.29 -8.03 -2.57
C ILE A 236 13.23 -7.62 -3.72
N THR A 237 12.82 -7.84 -4.97
CA THR A 237 13.52 -7.42 -6.20
C THR A 237 13.20 -5.97 -6.61
N ASN A 238 12.75 -5.13 -5.68
CA ASN A 238 12.31 -3.74 -5.88
C ASN A 238 11.06 -3.52 -6.76
N THR A 239 10.41 -4.59 -7.24
CA THR A 239 9.21 -4.51 -8.07
C THR A 239 7.94 -4.79 -7.27
N VAL A 240 6.90 -3.98 -7.52
CA VAL A 240 5.57 -4.14 -6.91
C VAL A 240 4.78 -5.20 -7.68
N ASN A 241 4.45 -6.31 -7.02
CA ASN A 241 3.66 -7.40 -7.56
C ASN A 241 3.01 -8.19 -6.41
N HIS A 242 1.72 -7.98 -6.21
CA HIS A 242 0.92 -8.56 -5.12
C HIS A 242 0.57 -10.04 -5.33
N VAL A 243 0.95 -10.62 -6.49
CA VAL A 243 0.87 -12.07 -6.75
C VAL A 243 2.25 -12.68 -7.04
N ALA A 244 3.33 -11.98 -6.69
CA ALA A 244 4.70 -12.50 -6.79
C ALA A 244 4.87 -13.76 -5.92
N HIS A 245 5.20 -14.87 -6.57
CA HIS A 245 5.44 -16.16 -5.91
C HIS A 245 6.75 -16.76 -6.41
N VAL A 246 7.51 -17.32 -5.48
CA VAL A 246 8.74 -18.05 -5.73
C VAL A 246 8.49 -19.52 -5.37
N PRO A 247 8.42 -20.44 -6.36
CA PRO A 247 8.27 -21.87 -6.12
C PRO A 247 9.38 -22.45 -5.22
N ASP A 248 9.10 -23.62 -4.65
CA ASP A 248 10.02 -24.46 -3.86
C ASP A 248 10.67 -23.78 -2.64
N SER A 249 10.11 -22.64 -2.20
CA SER A 249 10.63 -21.81 -1.12
C SER A 249 9.75 -21.94 0.13
N PHE A 250 10.07 -22.94 0.96
CA PHE A 250 9.25 -23.41 2.08
C PHE A 250 10.11 -23.92 3.25
N PHE A 251 9.48 -24.13 4.42
CA PHE A 251 10.11 -24.81 5.55
C PHE A 251 9.51 -26.21 5.76
N ALA A 252 10.32 -27.17 6.18
CA ALA A 252 9.91 -28.55 6.42
C ALA A 252 10.61 -29.14 7.65
N ILE A 253 9.94 -30.05 8.34
CA ILE A 253 10.44 -30.75 9.52
C ILE A 253 10.47 -32.26 9.26
N ARG A 254 11.55 -32.95 9.63
CA ARG A 254 11.59 -34.41 9.84
C ARG A 254 11.79 -34.71 11.31
N VAL A 255 11.02 -35.65 11.84
CA VAL A 255 11.17 -36.17 13.19
C VAL A 255 11.40 -37.68 13.12
N ASP A 256 12.56 -38.12 13.63
CA ASP A 256 12.87 -39.52 13.85
C ASP A 256 12.70 -39.80 15.36
N GLN A 257 11.78 -40.71 15.72
CA GLN A 257 11.49 -41.05 17.12
C GLN A 257 11.06 -42.51 17.25
N GLY A 258 11.74 -43.25 18.13
CA GLY A 258 11.57 -44.70 18.25
C GLY A 258 11.91 -45.40 16.93
N SER A 259 10.92 -46.04 16.32
CA SER A 259 11.00 -46.63 14.97
C SER A 259 10.27 -45.81 13.89
N SER A 260 9.71 -44.65 14.24
CA SER A 260 9.02 -43.76 13.31
C SER A 260 9.99 -42.73 12.72
N SER A 261 9.85 -42.45 11.43
CA SER A 261 10.46 -41.32 10.74
C SER A 261 9.39 -40.66 9.89
N LYS A 262 9.07 -39.40 10.19
CA LYS A 262 8.01 -38.63 9.54
C LYS A 262 8.55 -37.28 9.09
N ALA A 263 8.26 -36.87 7.85
CA ALA A 263 8.63 -35.58 7.30
C ALA A 263 7.40 -34.88 6.71
N VAL A 264 7.24 -33.58 6.99
CA VAL A 264 6.18 -32.72 6.43
C VAL A 264 6.67 -31.31 6.15
N ILE A 265 6.03 -30.66 5.17
CA ILE A 265 6.14 -29.21 4.93
C ILE A 265 5.33 -28.48 5.99
N LEU A 266 5.88 -27.41 6.56
CA LEU A 266 5.23 -26.56 7.55
C LEU A 266 4.28 -25.53 6.90
N GLN A 267 3.47 -26.02 5.95
CA GLN A 267 2.42 -25.27 5.25
C GLN A 267 1.12 -26.12 5.27
N SER A 268 -0.03 -25.47 5.46
CA SER A 268 -1.35 -26.08 5.56
C SER A 268 -1.75 -26.74 4.24
N SER A 269 -2.10 -28.03 4.27
CA SER A 269 -2.81 -28.70 3.18
C SER A 269 -4.33 -28.49 3.24
N THR A 270 -4.87 -27.93 4.33
CA THR A 270 -6.24 -27.40 4.35
C THR A 270 -6.27 -26.05 3.68
N TRP A 271 -6.88 -25.99 2.50
CA TRP A 271 -7.28 -24.77 1.81
C TRP A 271 -8.71 -24.37 2.21
N TYR A 272 -9.03 -23.08 2.11
CA TYR A 272 -10.36 -22.52 2.42
C TYR A 272 -11.06 -21.97 1.17
N ASP A 273 -10.70 -22.44 -0.02
CA ASP A 273 -11.24 -22.02 -1.32
C ASP A 273 -12.48 -22.84 -1.73
N ASP A 274 -13.49 -22.83 -0.84
CA ASP A 274 -14.78 -23.49 -1.02
C ASP A 274 -15.49 -23.08 -2.33
N GLU A 275 -16.25 -24.00 -2.96
CA GLU A 275 -17.01 -23.76 -4.20
C GLU A 275 -18.05 -22.61 -4.11
N GLY A 276 -18.31 -22.08 -2.91
CA GLY A 276 -19.18 -20.93 -2.67
C GLY A 276 -18.48 -19.63 -2.25
N PHE A 277 -17.14 -19.57 -2.22
CA PHE A 277 -16.41 -18.38 -1.77
C PHE A 277 -16.51 -17.23 -2.78
N THR A 278 -17.06 -16.08 -2.35
CA THR A 278 -16.94 -14.82 -3.11
C THR A 278 -15.75 -14.00 -2.59
N PRO A 279 -14.75 -13.66 -3.43
CA PRO A 279 -13.70 -12.73 -3.03
C PRO A 279 -14.28 -11.35 -2.69
N ALA A 280 -13.53 -10.56 -1.93
CA ALA A 280 -13.79 -9.12 -1.83
C ALA A 280 -13.30 -8.41 -3.09
N ALA A 281 -13.95 -7.31 -3.45
CA ALA A 281 -13.56 -6.52 -4.61
C ALA A 281 -12.11 -6.01 -4.45
N TYR A 282 -11.38 -6.00 -5.57
CA TYR A 282 -10.04 -5.45 -5.74
C TYR A 282 -8.87 -6.12 -4.97
N VAL A 283 -9.09 -6.95 -3.94
CA VAL A 283 -8.01 -7.63 -3.19
C VAL A 283 -7.57 -8.96 -3.80
N THR A 284 -6.33 -9.39 -3.51
CA THR A 284 -5.77 -10.68 -3.99
C THR A 284 -5.13 -11.54 -2.88
N ASP A 285 -5.22 -11.16 -1.61
CA ASP A 285 -4.59 -11.89 -0.48
C ASP A 285 -5.07 -13.34 -0.33
N HIS A 286 -6.32 -13.61 -0.70
CA HIS A 286 -6.92 -14.94 -0.69
C HIS A 286 -6.33 -15.91 -1.74
N VAL A 287 -5.54 -15.42 -2.70
CA VAL A 287 -5.01 -16.23 -3.80
C VAL A 287 -3.86 -17.11 -3.30
N VAL A 288 -4.10 -18.42 -3.34
CA VAL A 288 -3.06 -19.45 -3.18
C VAL A 288 -2.35 -19.62 -4.53
N PRO A 289 -1.02 -19.44 -4.63
CA PRO A 289 -0.29 -19.65 -5.88
C PRO A 289 -0.31 -21.12 -6.32
N ASP A 290 -0.38 -21.36 -7.64
CA ASP A 290 -0.42 -22.73 -8.19
C ASP A 290 0.83 -23.56 -7.82
N GLY A 291 2.00 -22.93 -7.70
CA GLY A 291 3.22 -23.59 -7.24
C GLY A 291 3.10 -24.12 -5.80
N SER A 292 2.41 -23.41 -4.90
CA SER A 292 2.11 -23.92 -3.56
C SER A 292 1.08 -25.06 -3.58
N LYS A 293 0.11 -25.03 -4.51
CA LYS A 293 -0.85 -26.14 -4.70
C LYS A 293 -0.16 -27.40 -5.26
N GLN A 294 0.77 -27.25 -6.21
CA GLN A 294 1.58 -28.35 -6.75
C GLN A 294 2.46 -28.95 -5.65
N LEU A 295 3.23 -28.13 -4.93
CA LEU A 295 4.13 -28.54 -3.86
C LEU A 295 3.43 -29.43 -2.82
N LEU A 296 2.23 -29.03 -2.38
CA LEU A 296 1.42 -29.76 -1.40
C LEU A 296 0.58 -30.91 -2.00
N GLY A 297 0.56 -31.05 -3.32
CA GLY A 297 0.09 -32.24 -4.02
C GLY A 297 1.17 -33.32 -4.19
N GLU A 298 2.45 -32.93 -4.17
CA GLU A 298 3.60 -33.82 -4.30
C GLU A 298 4.21 -34.25 -2.95
N LEU A 299 4.17 -33.37 -1.95
CA LEU A 299 4.74 -33.59 -0.62
C LEU A 299 3.71 -33.33 0.50
N PRO A 300 3.73 -34.09 1.61
CA PRO A 300 2.77 -33.93 2.69
C PRO A 300 3.00 -32.61 3.45
N GLY A 301 1.96 -31.78 3.54
CA GLY A 301 1.91 -30.63 4.43
C GLY A 301 1.49 -30.97 5.86
N VAL A 302 1.32 -29.94 6.67
CA VAL A 302 0.63 -30.02 7.96
C VAL A 302 -0.87 -29.83 7.76
N LYS A 303 -1.68 -30.41 8.66
CA LYS A 303 -3.14 -30.38 8.53
C LYS A 303 -3.72 -28.97 8.48
N THR A 304 -3.44 -28.12 9.48
CA THR A 304 -3.88 -26.72 9.56
C THR A 304 -3.02 -25.97 10.60
N LEU A 305 -3.27 -24.68 10.77
CA LEU A 305 -2.53 -23.77 11.65
C LEU A 305 -3.50 -22.96 12.52
N GLU A 306 -2.98 -22.30 13.55
CA GLU A 306 -3.57 -21.10 14.12
C GLU A 306 -2.54 -19.97 14.08
N VAL A 307 -2.95 -18.75 13.70
CA VAL A 307 -2.09 -17.57 13.63
C VAL A 307 -2.53 -16.57 14.69
N THR A 308 -1.63 -16.18 15.59
CA THR A 308 -1.80 -15.04 16.50
C THR A 308 -0.87 -13.92 16.02
N ALA A 309 -1.41 -12.78 15.59
CA ALA A 309 -0.61 -11.79 14.88
C ALA A 309 -0.73 -10.38 15.48
N LYS A 310 0.20 -10.09 16.39
CA LYS A 310 0.37 -8.78 17.03
C LYS A 310 1.44 -8.01 16.27
N TYR A 311 1.04 -7.32 15.20
CA TYR A 311 1.96 -6.61 14.31
C TYR A 311 2.93 -5.72 15.11
N PRO A 312 4.27 -5.84 14.96
CA PRO A 312 5.01 -6.36 13.79
C PRO A 312 5.38 -7.87 13.81
N ILE A 313 4.88 -8.67 14.76
CA ILE A 313 5.22 -10.09 14.91
C ILE A 313 4.03 -10.99 14.55
N ALA A 314 4.31 -12.11 13.88
CA ALA A 314 3.38 -13.24 13.72
C ALA A 314 3.83 -14.43 14.58
N GLU A 315 2.92 -14.98 15.36
CA GLU A 315 3.06 -16.27 16.04
C GLU A 315 2.16 -17.29 15.32
N VAL A 316 2.67 -18.49 15.02
CA VAL A 316 1.97 -19.52 14.24
C VAL A 316 2.13 -20.88 14.91
N ASP A 317 1.02 -21.45 15.38
CA ASP A 317 0.96 -22.77 15.99
C ASP A 317 0.55 -23.83 14.95
N VAL A 318 1.32 -24.92 14.86
CA VAL A 318 1.07 -26.01 13.92
C VAL A 318 0.09 -27.03 14.52
N LEU A 319 -1.11 -27.11 13.95
CA LEU A 319 -2.20 -27.95 14.44
C LEU A 319 -2.30 -29.25 13.63
N SER A 320 -1.30 -30.12 13.77
CA SER A 320 -1.20 -31.38 13.02
C SER A 320 -0.55 -32.52 13.82
N ASP A 321 -1.01 -33.73 13.56
CA ASP A 321 -0.58 -35.00 14.16
C ASP A 321 0.36 -35.84 13.27
N GLU A 322 0.77 -35.31 12.12
CA GLU A 322 1.68 -35.99 11.18
C GLU A 322 3.12 -36.16 11.71
N VAL A 323 3.53 -35.35 12.69
CA VAL A 323 4.79 -35.47 13.42
C VAL A 323 4.54 -35.48 14.94
N PRO A 324 5.27 -36.27 15.74
CA PRO A 324 5.00 -36.46 17.17
C PRO A 324 5.57 -35.34 18.07
N VAL A 325 5.60 -34.11 17.58
CA VAL A 325 6.11 -32.91 18.28
C VAL A 325 5.21 -31.72 18.01
N GLN A 326 5.12 -30.81 18.98
CA GLN A 326 4.48 -29.50 18.76
C GLN A 326 5.48 -28.56 18.07
N VAL A 327 5.02 -27.79 17.09
CA VAL A 327 5.85 -26.79 16.38
C VAL A 327 5.15 -25.44 16.46
N HIS A 328 5.91 -24.44 16.90
CA HIS A 328 5.49 -23.04 16.98
C HIS A 328 6.51 -22.16 16.26
N LEU A 329 6.05 -21.23 15.43
CA LEU A 329 6.88 -20.25 14.72
C LEU A 329 6.58 -18.84 15.21
N GLU A 330 7.60 -18.13 15.68
CA GLU A 330 7.58 -16.66 15.75
C GLU A 330 8.33 -16.08 14.54
N ALA A 331 7.66 -15.26 13.72
CA ALA A 331 8.22 -14.66 12.51
C ALA A 331 8.10 -13.13 12.53
N PHE A 332 9.21 -12.44 12.28
CA PHE A 332 9.26 -10.98 12.17
C PHE A 332 10.49 -10.49 11.39
N ASN A 333 10.39 -9.32 10.77
CA ASN A 333 11.54 -8.46 10.47
C ASN A 333 11.68 -7.44 11.64
N PRO A 334 12.89 -6.99 12.03
CA PRO A 334 13.04 -6.03 13.12
C PRO A 334 12.26 -4.73 12.89
N CYS A 335 11.58 -4.23 13.93
CA CYS A 335 10.78 -3.01 13.86
C CYS A 335 10.92 -2.28 15.19
N ILE A 336 11.66 -1.17 15.15
CA ILE A 336 12.14 -0.44 16.32
C ILE A 336 11.91 1.06 16.03
N PRO A 337 10.80 1.65 16.50
CA PRO A 337 10.56 3.08 16.33
C PRO A 337 11.71 3.90 16.91
N LEU A 338 12.03 5.00 16.24
CA LEU A 338 13.18 5.89 16.43
C LEU A 338 14.54 5.28 16.04
N ASP A 339 14.56 4.06 15.50
CA ASP A 339 15.74 3.44 14.88
C ASP A 339 15.42 2.96 13.45
N SER A 340 15.36 3.93 12.53
CA SER A 340 15.14 3.72 11.10
C SER A 340 16.22 2.83 10.47
N LYS A 341 17.46 2.86 10.98
CA LYS A 341 18.53 1.98 10.48
C LYS A 341 18.20 0.52 10.78
N ASN A 342 17.96 0.16 12.03
CA ASN A 342 17.71 -1.23 12.40
C ASN A 342 16.32 -1.73 11.98
N SER A 343 15.37 -0.82 11.76
CA SER A 343 14.09 -1.12 11.06
C SER A 343 14.24 -1.19 9.53
N GLY A 344 15.41 -0.81 8.98
CA GLY A 344 15.76 -0.83 7.56
C GLY A 344 16.59 -2.04 7.13
N ILE A 345 16.72 -3.08 7.97
CA ILE A 345 17.57 -4.25 7.72
C ILE A 345 16.85 -5.33 6.88
N PRO A 346 17.38 -5.76 5.71
CA PRO A 346 16.70 -6.69 4.80
C PRO A 346 16.85 -8.16 5.24
N VAL A 347 16.18 -8.53 6.33
CA VAL A 347 16.13 -9.91 6.87
C VAL A 347 14.84 -10.21 7.63
N ILE A 348 14.27 -11.39 7.42
CA ILE A 348 13.21 -11.97 8.25
C ILE A 348 13.86 -12.97 9.20
N ILE A 349 13.52 -12.87 10.49
CA ILE A 349 13.91 -13.79 11.55
C ILE A 349 12.73 -14.75 11.76
N LEU A 350 13.00 -16.06 11.71
CA LEU A 350 12.03 -17.13 11.90
C LEU A 350 12.48 -18.05 13.04
N ASN A 351 11.83 -17.96 14.19
CA ASN A 351 12.13 -18.72 15.39
C ASN A 351 11.18 -19.92 15.53
N TYR A 352 11.56 -21.05 14.95
CA TYR A 352 10.81 -22.30 15.09
C TYR A 352 11.16 -22.98 16.42
N THR A 353 10.25 -22.96 17.38
CA THR A 353 10.36 -23.70 18.64
C THR A 353 9.63 -25.03 18.51
N VAL A 354 10.37 -26.13 18.68
CA VAL A 354 9.84 -27.50 18.60
C VAL A 354 9.83 -28.11 20.00
N THR A 355 8.68 -28.62 20.45
CA THR A 355 8.50 -29.22 21.78
C THR A 355 8.21 -30.70 21.68
N ASN A 356 9.06 -31.51 22.31
CA ASN A 356 8.89 -32.95 22.48
C ASN A 356 8.14 -33.24 23.78
N SER A 357 6.82 -33.39 23.70
CA SER A 357 5.93 -33.69 24.83
C SER A 357 5.82 -35.19 25.16
N SER A 358 6.69 -36.03 24.59
CA SER A 358 6.69 -37.48 24.78
C SER A 358 7.70 -37.95 25.85
N ASN A 359 7.77 -39.26 26.07
CA ASN A 359 8.75 -39.90 26.95
C ASN A 359 10.04 -40.36 26.23
N ASP A 360 10.10 -40.28 24.90
CA ASP A 360 11.24 -40.72 24.09
C ASP A 360 11.97 -39.53 23.45
N ALA A 361 13.29 -39.61 23.28
CA ALA A 361 14.05 -38.57 22.60
C ALA A 361 13.60 -38.44 21.13
N ALA A 362 13.43 -37.20 20.65
CA ALA A 362 13.03 -36.90 19.28
C ALA A 362 14.22 -36.31 18.52
N LYS A 363 14.69 -36.98 17.46
CA LYS A 363 15.73 -36.45 16.58
C LYS A 363 15.06 -35.62 15.48
N VAL A 364 15.19 -34.30 15.58
CA VAL A 364 14.47 -33.34 14.76
C VAL A 364 15.43 -32.69 13.77
N SER A 365 15.17 -32.88 12.47
CA SER A 365 15.75 -32.09 11.38
C SER A 365 14.77 -30.99 10.99
N LEU A 366 15.18 -29.73 11.03
CA LEU A 366 14.42 -28.61 10.47
C LEU A 366 15.16 -28.07 9.24
N LEU A 367 14.44 -27.93 8.13
CA LEU A 367 14.96 -27.54 6.82
C LEU A 367 14.25 -26.27 6.33
N GLY A 368 15.03 -25.34 5.80
CA GLY A 368 14.54 -24.25 4.96
C GLY A 368 15.00 -24.47 3.51
N SER A 369 14.06 -24.45 2.57
CA SER A 369 14.26 -24.49 1.13
C SER A 369 14.04 -23.09 0.54
N LEU A 370 14.82 -22.73 -0.47
CA LEU A 370 14.72 -21.45 -1.17
C LEU A 370 15.18 -21.59 -2.62
N GLN A 371 14.54 -20.90 -3.55
CA GLN A 371 14.99 -20.79 -4.93
C GLN A 371 15.95 -19.60 -5.10
N ASN A 372 17.03 -19.78 -5.88
CA ASN A 372 17.91 -18.67 -6.24
C ASN A 372 17.23 -17.74 -7.27
N ILE A 373 16.62 -16.66 -6.78
CA ILE A 373 15.91 -15.66 -7.60
C ILE A 373 16.82 -14.57 -8.19
N ALA A 374 18.15 -14.66 -8.08
CA ALA A 374 19.03 -13.62 -8.63
C ALA A 374 18.89 -13.56 -10.16
N GLY A 375 18.61 -12.38 -10.72
CA GLY A 375 18.23 -12.20 -12.12
C GLY A 375 16.72 -12.13 -12.38
N TRP A 376 15.87 -12.50 -11.41
CA TRP A 376 14.41 -12.33 -11.53
C TRP A 376 13.99 -10.85 -11.48
N ASP A 377 13.01 -10.49 -12.29
CA ASP A 377 12.44 -9.14 -12.40
C ASP A 377 11.34 -8.84 -11.36
N GLY A 378 10.82 -9.87 -10.68
CA GLY A 378 9.64 -9.79 -9.81
C GLY A 378 8.30 -9.74 -10.57
N LEU A 379 8.30 -9.96 -11.88
CA LEU A 379 7.12 -9.85 -12.77
C LEU A 379 6.86 -11.13 -13.55
N THR A 380 7.89 -11.65 -14.23
CA THR A 380 7.76 -12.80 -15.10
C THR A 380 7.50 -14.05 -14.26
N PRO A 381 6.41 -14.81 -14.51
CA PRO A 381 6.13 -16.03 -13.75
C PRO A 381 7.27 -17.05 -13.87
N ILE A 382 7.74 -17.54 -12.72
CA ILE A 382 8.70 -18.64 -12.63
C ILE A 382 7.96 -19.95 -12.92
N THR A 383 8.45 -20.76 -13.85
CA THR A 383 7.83 -22.05 -14.16
C THR A 383 8.21 -23.14 -13.17
N SER A 384 7.47 -24.25 -13.16
CA SER A 384 7.78 -25.46 -12.36
C SER A 384 9.05 -26.20 -12.80
N GLU A 385 9.72 -25.77 -13.88
CA GLU A 385 11.08 -26.20 -14.22
C GLU A 385 12.18 -25.26 -13.65
N VAL A 386 11.84 -24.45 -12.64
CA VAL A 386 12.66 -23.35 -12.07
C VAL A 386 13.31 -22.48 -13.15
N ALA A 387 12.51 -22.14 -14.18
CA ALA A 387 12.94 -21.37 -15.34
C ALA A 387 12.30 -19.98 -15.38
N CYS A 388 13.08 -18.99 -15.79
CA CYS A 388 12.70 -17.59 -15.99
C CYS A 388 13.68 -16.98 -17.03
N PRO A 389 13.26 -16.05 -17.92
CA PRO A 389 14.17 -15.42 -18.89
C PRO A 389 15.37 -14.67 -18.28
N GLY A 390 15.32 -14.31 -17.00
CA GLY A 390 16.43 -13.69 -16.26
C GLY A 390 17.38 -14.67 -15.57
N TYR A 391 17.18 -15.99 -15.72
CA TYR A 391 18.01 -17.03 -15.08
C TYR A 391 19.10 -17.61 -16.00
N GLY A 392 20.08 -18.24 -15.37
CA GLY A 392 21.31 -18.74 -15.97
C GLY A 392 22.51 -17.96 -15.43
N GLY A 393 23.60 -18.66 -15.09
CA GLY A 393 24.72 -18.06 -14.36
C GLY A 393 24.47 -17.87 -12.85
N ASN A 394 23.29 -18.28 -12.36
CA ASN A 394 22.96 -18.42 -10.95
C ASN A 394 24.00 -19.29 -10.23
N MET A 395 24.35 -18.93 -9.00
CA MET A 395 25.31 -19.64 -8.17
C MET A 395 24.88 -19.63 -6.70
N ASN A 396 24.81 -20.83 -6.11
CA ASN A 396 24.60 -21.03 -4.68
C ASN A 396 25.96 -21.32 -4.01
N SER A 397 26.31 -20.58 -2.95
CA SER A 397 27.58 -20.69 -2.21
C SER A 397 27.34 -20.91 -0.72
N LEU A 398 28.19 -21.72 -0.09
CA LEU A 398 28.10 -22.00 1.35
C LEU A 398 28.54 -20.79 2.18
N LEU A 399 27.65 -20.30 3.05
CA LEU A 399 27.97 -19.38 4.14
C LEU A 399 28.21 -20.17 5.42
N GLN A 400 29.40 -20.03 6.01
CA GLN A 400 29.72 -20.72 7.27
C GLN A 400 30.58 -19.85 8.20
N SER A 401 30.19 -19.78 9.47
CA SER A 401 30.92 -19.16 10.58
C SER A 401 30.70 -19.96 11.87
N SER A 402 31.19 -19.45 13.01
CA SER A 402 30.95 -20.05 14.33
C SER A 402 29.56 -19.79 14.93
N ARG A 403 28.70 -19.01 14.25
CA ARG A 403 27.34 -18.66 14.72
C ARG A 403 26.26 -18.75 13.64
N LEU A 404 26.63 -19.04 12.40
CA LEU A 404 25.75 -19.01 11.23
C LEU A 404 26.21 -20.04 10.22
N PHE A 405 25.26 -20.78 9.66
CA PHE A 405 25.46 -21.74 8.59
C PHE A 405 24.31 -21.60 7.58
N GLY A 406 24.59 -21.56 6.30
CA GLY A 406 23.57 -21.32 5.30
C GLY A 406 24.11 -21.16 3.89
N ILE A 407 23.32 -20.55 3.01
CA ILE A 407 23.63 -20.44 1.59
C ILE A 407 23.33 -19.05 1.05
N ASP A 408 24.31 -18.49 0.34
CA ASP A 408 24.22 -17.28 -0.46
C ASP A 408 23.83 -17.63 -1.90
N MET A 409 22.84 -16.94 -2.45
CA MET A 409 22.28 -17.19 -3.78
C MET A 409 22.40 -15.92 -4.62
N SER A 410 23.24 -16.00 -5.65
CA SER A 410 23.63 -14.88 -6.52
C SER A 410 23.56 -15.29 -8.00
N ASN A 411 23.86 -14.38 -8.93
CA ASN A 411 24.06 -14.70 -10.35
C ASN A 411 25.31 -13.98 -10.88
N GLN A 412 26.30 -14.75 -11.34
CA GLN A 412 27.60 -14.24 -11.81
C GLN A 412 27.60 -13.80 -13.29
N SER A 413 26.51 -14.00 -14.04
CA SER A 413 26.44 -13.61 -15.46
C SER A 413 25.85 -12.22 -15.70
N LEU A 414 25.20 -11.63 -14.68
CA LEU A 414 24.58 -10.32 -14.77
C LEU A 414 25.61 -9.20 -14.75
N GLU A 415 25.32 -8.11 -15.47
CA GLU A 415 26.04 -6.85 -15.29
C GLU A 415 25.80 -6.30 -13.87
N GLU A 416 26.86 -5.74 -13.24
CA GLU A 416 26.84 -5.27 -11.85
C GLU A 416 25.61 -4.37 -11.56
N GLN A 417 25.32 -3.44 -12.48
CA GLN A 417 24.27 -2.44 -12.34
C GLN A 417 22.84 -2.95 -12.65
N SER A 418 22.65 -4.22 -13.05
CA SER A 418 21.31 -4.72 -13.39
C SER A 418 20.35 -4.62 -12.21
N ALA A 419 19.11 -4.18 -12.46
CA ALA A 419 18.06 -4.07 -11.44
C ALA A 419 17.73 -5.40 -10.75
N SER A 420 17.94 -6.53 -11.43
CA SER A 420 17.75 -7.88 -10.89
C SER A 420 19.04 -8.52 -10.36
N ASN A 421 20.18 -7.83 -10.46
CA ASN A 421 21.42 -8.28 -9.81
C ASN A 421 21.35 -8.02 -8.30
N GLY A 422 21.77 -9.03 -7.54
CA GLY A 422 21.66 -9.04 -6.09
C GLY A 422 21.76 -10.45 -5.53
N HIS A 423 21.53 -10.54 -4.23
CA HIS A 423 21.66 -11.74 -3.44
C HIS A 423 20.39 -12.02 -2.65
N VAL A 424 20.04 -13.31 -2.51
CA VAL A 424 19.13 -13.79 -1.46
C VAL A 424 19.84 -14.88 -0.66
N SER A 425 19.49 -15.06 0.62
CA SER A 425 20.12 -16.06 1.48
C SER A 425 19.12 -16.64 2.45
N ILE A 426 19.17 -17.96 2.62
CA ILE A 426 18.58 -18.66 3.76
C ILE A 426 19.70 -19.24 4.64
N SER A 427 19.60 -19.07 5.95
CA SER A 427 20.63 -19.49 6.90
C SER A 427 20.02 -19.85 8.27
N VAL A 428 20.74 -20.62 9.08
CA VAL A 428 20.37 -21.00 10.45
C VAL A 428 21.44 -20.55 11.46
N VAL A 429 21.00 -20.02 12.60
CA VAL A 429 21.88 -19.60 13.70
C VAL A 429 22.30 -20.84 14.50
N THR A 430 23.61 -21.11 14.50
CA THR A 430 24.18 -22.39 14.96
C THR A 430 24.49 -22.40 16.45
N LYS A 431 24.12 -23.48 17.15
CA LYS A 431 24.59 -23.82 18.50
C LYS A 431 25.74 -24.83 18.45
N PRO A 432 26.63 -24.88 19.47
CA PRO A 432 27.63 -25.94 19.57
C PRO A 432 26.96 -27.31 19.68
N GLY A 433 27.26 -28.22 18.75
CA GLY A 433 26.68 -29.57 18.69
C GLY A 433 25.58 -29.76 17.64
N ASP A 434 25.16 -28.72 16.93
CA ASP A 434 24.22 -28.83 15.80
C ASP A 434 24.80 -29.72 14.69
N ASN A 435 24.00 -30.67 14.18
CA ASN A 435 24.31 -31.38 12.96
C ASN A 435 23.77 -30.56 11.77
N LEU A 436 24.61 -30.27 10.78
CA LEU A 436 24.36 -29.23 9.77
C LEU A 436 24.61 -29.76 8.36
N SER A 437 23.69 -29.49 7.44
CA SER A 437 23.82 -29.91 6.03
C SER A 437 23.17 -28.91 5.07
N THR A 438 23.69 -28.86 3.83
CA THR A 438 23.17 -28.01 2.74
C THR A 438 23.01 -28.78 1.43
N MET A 439 22.08 -28.34 0.59
CA MET A 439 22.00 -28.71 -0.82
C MET A 439 22.27 -27.48 -1.68
N LEU A 440 23.09 -27.63 -2.74
CA LEU A 440 23.69 -26.48 -3.46
C LEU A 440 23.46 -26.47 -4.99
N GLN A 441 22.94 -27.51 -5.62
CA GLN A 441 22.95 -27.63 -7.10
C GLN A 441 21.93 -28.66 -7.65
N TYR A 442 21.40 -28.42 -8.84
CA TYR A 442 21.59 -29.21 -10.09
C TYR A 442 21.20 -28.29 -11.28
N ASP A 443 21.73 -28.50 -12.50
CA ASP A 443 21.81 -27.42 -13.53
C ASP A 443 21.47 -27.81 -14.99
N GLU A 444 20.81 -26.89 -15.71
CA GLU A 444 20.77 -26.74 -17.18
C GLU A 444 20.60 -25.24 -17.54
N MET A 445 21.18 -24.80 -18.67
CA MET A 445 21.21 -23.37 -19.04
C MET A 445 19.81 -22.79 -19.31
N GLY A 446 19.46 -21.69 -18.61
CA GLY A 446 18.13 -21.05 -18.65
C GLY A 446 17.23 -21.39 -17.45
N LYS A 447 17.76 -22.15 -16.48
CA LYS A 447 17.14 -22.47 -15.18
C LYS A 447 17.97 -21.88 -14.04
N THR A 448 17.41 -21.87 -12.84
CA THR A 448 18.13 -21.54 -11.59
C THR A 448 18.20 -22.76 -10.67
N TRP A 449 18.83 -22.62 -9.51
CA TRP A 449 19.04 -23.70 -8.54
C TRP A 449 18.25 -23.46 -7.25
N ASN A 450 17.42 -24.43 -6.89
CA ASN A 450 16.94 -24.54 -5.50
C ASN A 450 18.11 -24.90 -4.58
N GLY A 451 18.12 -24.30 -3.39
CA GLY A 451 19.09 -24.59 -2.34
C GLY A 451 18.37 -24.79 -1.01
N ALA A 452 18.95 -25.64 -0.16
CA ALA A 452 18.35 -25.97 1.13
C ALA A 452 19.39 -25.95 2.25
N VAL A 453 18.96 -25.57 3.45
CA VAL A 453 19.76 -25.56 4.68
C VAL A 453 19.00 -26.35 5.74
N CYS A 454 19.65 -27.34 6.34
CA CYS A 454 19.06 -28.17 7.38
C CYS A 454 19.92 -28.17 8.66
N CYS A 455 19.25 -27.98 9.79
CA CYS A 455 19.81 -28.12 11.13
C CYS A 455 19.09 -29.26 11.86
N GLU A 456 19.86 -30.19 12.39
CA GLU A 456 19.37 -31.38 13.09
C GLU A 456 19.89 -31.41 14.55
N ARG A 457 18.96 -31.67 15.47
CA ARG A 457 19.21 -31.76 16.93
C ARG A 457 18.43 -32.92 17.53
N GLU A 458 18.92 -33.46 18.64
CA GLU A 458 18.13 -34.35 19.51
C GLU A 458 17.43 -33.49 20.59
N ILE A 459 16.11 -33.60 20.68
CA ILE A 459 15.28 -32.94 21.68
C ILE A 459 14.88 -33.99 22.74
N PRO A 460 15.39 -33.89 23.99
CA PRO A 460 15.06 -34.86 25.03
C PRO A 460 13.57 -34.88 25.40
N PRO A 461 13.10 -35.93 26.10
CA PRO A 461 11.73 -36.01 26.62
C PRO A 461 11.35 -34.78 27.46
N ASN A 462 10.16 -34.22 27.22
CA ASN A 462 9.63 -33.05 27.92
C ASN A 462 10.58 -31.83 27.86
N LYS A 463 11.11 -31.54 26.66
CA LYS A 463 11.94 -30.38 26.33
C LYS A 463 11.53 -29.71 25.02
N SER A 464 11.98 -28.47 24.86
CA SER A 464 11.79 -27.65 23.68
C SER A 464 13.12 -27.11 23.19
N GLU A 465 13.30 -27.00 21.87
CA GLU A 465 14.47 -26.41 21.24
C GLU A 465 14.06 -25.43 20.13
N THR A 466 14.69 -24.25 20.12
CA THR A 466 14.42 -23.19 19.13
C THR A 466 15.49 -23.18 18.04
N PHE A 467 15.04 -23.28 16.79
CA PHE A 467 15.83 -23.16 15.57
C PHE A 467 15.55 -21.78 14.95
N THR A 468 16.52 -20.87 15.01
CA THR A 468 16.41 -19.54 14.39
C THR A 468 16.93 -19.58 12.97
N PHE A 469 16.05 -19.41 12.00
CA PHE A 469 16.39 -19.17 10.60
C PHE A 469 16.38 -17.67 10.27
N LEU A 470 17.24 -17.29 9.32
CA LEU A 470 17.33 -15.95 8.74
C LEU A 470 17.10 -16.07 7.23
N LEU A 471 16.09 -15.36 6.72
CA LEU A 471 15.83 -15.17 5.29
C LEU A 471 16.15 -13.72 4.93
N ALA A 472 17.27 -13.49 4.24
CA ALA A 472 17.84 -12.16 3.99
C ALA A 472 18.04 -11.88 2.49
N TRP A 473 18.13 -10.60 2.12
CA TRP A 473 18.36 -10.19 0.73
C TRP A 473 19.21 -8.93 0.61
N HIS A 474 19.79 -8.72 -0.57
CA HIS A 474 20.56 -7.53 -0.93
C HIS A 474 20.46 -7.30 -2.44
N PHE A 475 19.53 -6.42 -2.84
CA PHE A 475 19.30 -6.00 -4.23
C PHE A 475 19.63 -4.50 -4.34
N PRO A 476 20.92 -4.15 -4.54
CA PRO A 476 21.38 -2.78 -4.35
C PRO A 476 20.91 -1.81 -5.45
N HIS A 477 20.75 -2.30 -6.68
CA HIS A 477 20.35 -1.48 -7.82
C HIS A 477 18.83 -1.39 -7.92
N ARG A 478 18.33 -0.15 -7.96
CA ARG A 478 16.91 0.16 -8.11
C ARG A 478 16.74 1.28 -9.10
N TYR A 479 15.72 1.17 -9.93
CA TYR A 479 15.38 2.11 -10.99
C TYR A 479 13.90 2.49 -10.90
N VAL A 480 13.53 3.62 -11.50
CA VAL A 480 12.13 4.02 -11.67
C VAL A 480 11.40 2.99 -12.54
N ASN A 481 10.47 2.24 -11.95
CA ASN A 481 9.63 1.23 -12.62
C ASN A 481 8.14 1.64 -12.68
N TRP A 482 7.85 2.94 -12.58
CA TRP A 482 6.50 3.53 -12.71
C TRP A 482 6.45 4.66 -13.74
N SER A 483 5.26 4.97 -14.25
CA SER A 483 5.06 6.07 -15.20
C SER A 483 5.19 7.43 -14.50
N GLN A 484 6.01 8.31 -15.07
CA GLN A 484 6.11 9.74 -14.70
C GLN A 484 5.60 10.68 -15.81
N LYS A 485 4.89 10.14 -16.81
CA LYS A 485 4.34 10.92 -17.94
C LYS A 485 3.40 12.03 -17.48
N ALA A 486 2.62 11.78 -16.41
CA ALA A 486 1.76 12.76 -15.76
C ALA A 486 2.53 13.96 -15.16
N PHE A 487 3.85 13.86 -14.98
CA PHE A 487 4.69 14.92 -14.43
C PHE A 487 5.50 15.67 -15.51
N GLY A 488 5.18 15.47 -16.78
CA GLY A 488 5.92 16.03 -17.93
C GLY A 488 7.19 15.24 -18.29
N ILE A 489 7.51 14.16 -17.56
CA ILE A 489 8.66 13.30 -17.84
C ILE A 489 8.26 12.21 -18.84
N HIS A 490 8.57 12.43 -20.12
CA HIS A 490 8.32 11.47 -21.20
C HIS A 490 9.64 11.02 -21.85
N ASP A 491 10.36 10.15 -21.15
CA ASP A 491 11.62 9.55 -21.60
C ASP A 491 11.55 8.03 -21.37
N PRO A 492 11.03 7.26 -22.34
CA PRO A 492 10.85 5.80 -22.21
C PRO A 492 12.15 5.02 -22.47
N ASP A 493 13.16 5.67 -23.06
CA ASP A 493 14.44 5.04 -23.44
C ASP A 493 15.46 5.10 -22.28
N THR A 494 15.18 5.84 -21.21
CA THR A 494 16.10 6.09 -20.09
C THR A 494 15.69 5.37 -18.81
N GLN A 495 16.59 4.53 -18.28
CA GLN A 495 16.44 3.94 -16.94
C GLN A 495 16.97 4.90 -15.86
N PHE A 496 16.06 5.55 -15.13
CA PHE A 496 16.43 6.46 -14.04
C PHE A 496 16.82 5.67 -12.77
N TYR A 497 18.12 5.65 -12.46
CA TYR A 497 18.66 5.03 -11.24
C TYR A 497 18.25 5.79 -9.98
N ILE A 498 17.88 5.06 -8.94
CA ILE A 498 17.46 5.60 -7.62
C ILE A 498 18.07 4.83 -6.43
N GLY A 499 18.47 3.57 -6.62
CA GLY A 499 19.10 2.72 -5.60
C GLY A 499 18.26 2.48 -4.34
N ASN A 500 18.85 1.77 -3.36
CA ASN A 500 18.27 1.54 -2.03
C ASN A 500 19.16 2.10 -0.93
N GLN A 501 18.57 2.72 0.11
CA GLN A 501 19.32 3.31 1.22
C GLN A 501 20.12 2.28 2.01
N TYR A 502 19.59 1.06 2.24
CA TYR A 502 20.24 0.07 3.12
C TYR A 502 21.64 -0.32 2.66
N VAL A 503 21.96 -0.13 1.37
CA VAL A 503 23.29 -0.31 0.76
C VAL A 503 24.33 0.66 1.36
N LYS A 504 23.91 1.80 1.93
CA LYS A 504 24.79 2.68 2.72
C LYS A 504 25.23 2.02 4.03
N PHE A 505 24.37 1.23 4.66
CA PHE A 505 24.62 0.57 5.95
C PHE A 505 25.30 -0.80 5.85
N TRP A 506 24.94 -1.61 4.84
CA TRP A 506 25.51 -2.94 4.59
C TRP A 506 25.82 -3.09 3.09
N LYS A 507 27.08 -3.41 2.73
CA LYS A 507 27.54 -3.44 1.33
C LYS A 507 27.19 -4.72 0.57
N ASN A 508 26.82 -5.77 1.29
CA ASN A 508 26.53 -7.10 0.74
C ASN A 508 25.68 -7.91 1.74
N ILE A 509 25.17 -9.05 1.30
CA ILE A 509 24.35 -9.98 2.09
C ILE A 509 25.07 -10.50 3.36
N ASN A 510 26.38 -10.73 3.29
CA ASN A 510 27.16 -11.22 4.43
C ASN A 510 27.25 -10.17 5.55
N GLU A 511 27.37 -8.88 5.23
CA GLU A 511 27.29 -7.80 6.23
C GLU A 511 25.92 -7.72 6.91
N VAL A 512 24.82 -7.91 6.16
CA VAL A 512 23.46 -7.99 6.73
C VAL A 512 23.37 -9.15 7.73
N LEU A 513 23.80 -10.34 7.34
CA LEU A 513 23.73 -11.55 8.15
C LEU A 513 24.68 -11.52 9.37
N CYS A 514 25.91 -11.06 9.21
CA CYS A 514 26.86 -10.88 10.31
C CYS A 514 26.35 -9.82 11.31
N TYR A 515 25.77 -8.72 10.83
CA TYR A 515 25.20 -7.71 11.72
C TYR A 515 23.97 -8.24 12.47
N THR A 516 23.08 -8.95 11.77
CA THR A 516 21.88 -9.57 12.36
C THR A 516 22.26 -10.58 13.43
N THR A 517 23.18 -11.51 13.15
CA THR A 517 23.61 -12.53 14.11
C THR A 517 24.40 -11.98 15.29
N ALA A 518 25.16 -10.90 15.10
CA ALA A 518 25.85 -10.21 16.19
C ALA A 518 24.88 -9.49 17.15
N ASN A 519 23.77 -8.94 16.63
CA ASN A 519 22.81 -8.11 17.37
C ASN A 519 21.46 -8.80 17.63
N LEU A 520 21.32 -10.09 17.33
CA LEU A 520 20.03 -10.80 17.31
C LEU A 520 19.20 -10.57 18.58
N GLY A 521 19.79 -10.76 19.76
CA GLY A 521 19.09 -10.55 21.04
C GLY A 521 18.58 -9.11 21.23
N PHE A 522 19.35 -8.10 20.80
CA PHE A 522 18.94 -6.70 20.85
C PHE A 522 17.78 -6.41 19.88
N LEU A 523 17.88 -6.88 18.63
CA LEU A 523 16.85 -6.70 17.60
C LEU A 523 15.53 -7.39 17.97
N THR A 524 15.60 -8.64 18.47
CA THR A 524 14.44 -9.39 18.97
C THR A 524 13.82 -8.70 20.19
N SER A 525 14.63 -8.35 21.20
CA SER A 525 14.11 -7.75 22.45
C SER A 525 13.43 -6.40 22.20
N LEU A 526 13.99 -5.51 21.36
CA LEU A 526 13.35 -4.23 21.08
C LEU A 526 12.07 -4.38 20.24
N THR A 527 12.05 -5.29 19.26
CA THR A 527 10.83 -5.55 18.46
C THR A 527 9.71 -6.15 19.31
N ARG A 528 10.03 -7.10 20.22
CA ARG A 528 9.08 -7.64 21.20
C ARG A 528 8.63 -6.59 22.22
N ASN A 529 9.54 -5.76 22.74
CA ASN A 529 9.18 -4.68 23.65
C ASN A 529 8.22 -3.68 22.99
N PHE A 530 8.40 -3.38 21.70
CA PHE A 530 7.50 -2.49 20.97
C PHE A 530 6.11 -3.09 20.78
N MET A 531 6.03 -4.37 20.36
CA MET A 531 4.78 -5.13 20.32
C MET A 531 4.07 -5.11 21.69
N ASN A 532 4.76 -5.58 22.74
CA ASN A 532 4.20 -5.65 24.09
C ASN A 532 3.74 -4.28 24.60
N ALA A 533 4.47 -3.19 24.29
CA ALA A 533 4.09 -1.84 24.70
C ALA A 533 2.70 -1.43 24.17
N MET A 534 2.36 -1.81 22.94
CA MET A 534 1.07 -1.57 22.30
C MET A 534 -0.02 -2.56 22.75
N PHE A 535 0.30 -3.85 22.83
CA PHE A 535 -0.70 -4.91 23.03
C PHE A 535 -0.95 -5.28 24.51
N ASP A 536 0.00 -5.07 25.42
CA ASP A 536 -0.20 -5.26 26.88
C ASP A 536 -0.87 -4.02 27.49
N SER A 537 -2.06 -3.70 26.99
CA SER A 537 -2.81 -2.47 27.28
C SER A 537 -4.19 -2.74 27.87
N THR A 538 -4.74 -1.78 28.61
CA THR A 538 -6.15 -1.77 29.07
C THR A 538 -7.09 -1.08 28.07
N LEU A 539 -6.62 -0.78 26.86
CA LEU A 539 -7.46 -0.22 25.79
C LEU A 539 -8.33 -1.32 25.14
N PRO A 540 -9.50 -0.99 24.58
CA PRO A 540 -10.29 -1.91 23.77
C PRO A 540 -9.50 -2.40 22.56
N TRP A 541 -9.67 -3.67 22.18
CA TRP A 541 -8.97 -4.29 21.05
C TRP A 541 -9.15 -3.49 19.75
N GLN A 542 -10.32 -2.86 19.58
CA GLN A 542 -10.62 -2.01 18.42
C GLN A 542 -9.58 -0.90 18.24
N ILE A 543 -9.12 -0.27 19.32
CA ILE A 543 -8.11 0.80 19.25
C ILE A 543 -6.73 0.21 18.95
N ILE A 544 -6.39 -0.91 19.58
CA ILE A 544 -5.08 -1.55 19.47
C ILE A 544 -4.86 -2.11 18.05
N ASP A 545 -5.79 -2.90 17.51
CA ASP A 545 -5.69 -3.47 16.15
C ASP A 545 -5.81 -2.39 15.07
N SER A 546 -6.68 -1.38 15.29
CA SER A 546 -6.76 -0.23 14.38
C SER A 546 -5.45 0.52 14.32
N ALA A 547 -4.77 0.79 15.44
CA ALA A 547 -3.54 1.58 15.45
C ALA A 547 -2.28 0.76 15.07
N ALA A 548 -2.00 -0.35 15.75
CA ALA A 548 -0.75 -1.11 15.59
C ALA A 548 -0.62 -1.74 14.19
N GLY A 549 -1.73 -2.22 13.62
CA GLY A 549 -1.73 -2.87 12.31
C GLY A 549 -1.34 -1.95 11.14
N ARG A 550 -1.45 -0.62 11.28
CA ARG A 550 -1.14 0.35 10.19
C ARG A 550 0.33 0.71 10.11
N LEU A 551 1.20 -0.03 10.79
CA LEU A 551 2.64 -0.02 10.50
C LEU A 551 2.98 -0.95 9.32
N SER A 552 1.99 -1.67 8.75
CA SER A 552 2.17 -2.51 7.57
C SER A 552 2.43 -1.76 6.25
N PRO A 553 1.81 -0.61 5.90
CA PRO A 553 2.07 0.08 4.63
C PRO A 553 3.50 0.62 4.49
N LEU A 554 4.14 0.98 5.60
CA LEU A 554 5.55 1.40 5.64
C LEU A 554 6.52 0.25 5.30
N ARG A 555 6.09 -0.99 5.51
CA ARG A 555 6.87 -2.23 5.36
C ARG A 555 6.32 -3.12 4.23
N SER A 556 5.60 -2.47 3.32
CA SER A 556 5.10 -3.00 2.06
C SER A 556 5.84 -2.30 0.89
N PRO A 557 5.65 -2.75 -0.37
CA PRO A 557 6.02 -1.99 -1.58
C PRO A 557 5.59 -0.51 -1.64
N THR A 558 4.59 -0.07 -0.87
CA THR A 558 4.04 1.29 -0.93
C THR A 558 5.08 2.35 -0.57
N CYS A 559 5.99 2.07 0.38
CA CYS A 559 7.06 2.97 0.79
C CYS A 559 8.43 2.56 0.22
N MET A 560 9.34 3.53 0.05
CA MET A 560 10.65 3.34 -0.58
C MET A 560 11.69 4.28 0.05
N TRP A 561 12.80 3.73 0.56
CA TRP A 561 13.90 4.52 1.12
C TRP A 561 15.09 4.47 0.17
N LEU A 562 15.29 5.53 -0.61
CA LEU A 562 16.13 5.53 -1.81
C LEU A 562 17.58 5.94 -1.49
N ALA A 563 18.49 5.76 -2.45
CA ALA A 563 19.93 5.95 -2.22
C ALA A 563 20.36 7.42 -2.11
N ASP A 564 19.47 8.40 -2.30
CA ASP A 564 19.68 9.78 -1.85
C ASP A 564 19.64 9.88 -0.31
N GLY A 565 18.77 9.09 0.32
CA GLY A 565 18.51 9.02 1.75
C GLY A 565 17.14 9.52 2.17
N ASN A 566 16.31 9.98 1.22
CA ASN A 566 14.97 10.47 1.46
C ASN A 566 13.95 9.32 1.41
N LEU A 567 12.87 9.44 2.17
CA LEU A 567 11.73 8.55 2.09
C LEU A 567 10.77 9.01 0.98
N TYR A 568 10.28 8.05 0.22
CA TYR A 568 9.24 8.24 -0.78
C TYR A 568 8.15 7.20 -0.62
N GLY A 569 6.98 7.45 -1.20
CA GLY A 569 5.94 6.43 -1.29
C GLY A 569 4.90 6.68 -2.39
N PHE A 570 4.34 5.59 -2.87
CA PHE A 570 3.08 5.58 -3.61
C PHE A 570 1.93 5.93 -2.65
N GLU A 571 0.71 6.13 -3.15
CA GLU A 571 -0.46 6.15 -2.26
C GLU A 571 -0.81 4.75 -1.74
N GLY A 572 -0.50 3.74 -2.54
CA GLY A 572 -0.72 2.32 -2.32
C GLY A 572 -0.21 1.55 -3.54
N CYS A 573 -0.59 0.28 -3.68
CA CYS A 573 -0.15 -0.58 -4.77
C CYS A 573 -1.31 -1.06 -5.64
N SER A 574 -1.04 -1.54 -6.85
CA SER A 574 -1.95 -2.37 -7.64
C SER A 574 -1.44 -3.81 -7.68
N LYS A 575 -2.23 -4.75 -8.24
CA LYS A 575 -1.85 -6.17 -8.40
C LYS A 575 -0.43 -6.31 -8.96
N VAL A 576 -0.07 -5.44 -9.90
CA VAL A 576 1.30 -5.16 -10.36
C VAL A 576 1.47 -3.64 -10.42
N GLY A 577 2.65 -3.14 -10.07
CA GLY A 577 2.98 -1.71 -10.06
C GLY A 577 2.47 -0.93 -8.84
N GLY A 578 3.12 0.20 -8.53
CA GLY A 578 2.67 1.13 -7.50
C GLY A 578 1.59 2.08 -8.01
N CYS A 579 0.59 2.37 -7.18
CA CYS A 579 -0.57 3.19 -7.52
C CYS A 579 -0.34 4.66 -7.14
N CYS A 580 -0.67 5.59 -8.05
CA CYS A 580 -0.60 7.03 -7.83
C CYS A 580 0.76 7.54 -7.26
N PRO A 581 1.89 7.36 -7.99
CA PRO A 581 3.21 7.89 -7.60
C PRO A 581 3.22 9.42 -7.48
N LEU A 582 4.18 10.07 -6.79
CA LEU A 582 4.81 9.69 -5.52
C LEU A 582 4.61 10.86 -4.54
N ASN A 583 4.70 10.59 -3.23
CA ASN A 583 4.59 11.54 -2.13
C ASN A 583 3.34 12.43 -2.29
N CYS A 584 2.19 11.77 -2.44
CA CYS A 584 0.92 12.45 -2.66
C CYS A 584 0.56 13.35 -1.47
N THR A 585 0.69 14.67 -1.63
CA THR A 585 0.66 15.61 -0.48
C THR A 585 -0.63 15.54 0.33
N HIS A 586 -1.76 15.24 -0.32
CA HIS A 586 -3.08 15.12 0.28
C HIS A 586 -3.37 13.74 0.91
N VAL A 587 -2.86 12.62 0.35
CA VAL A 587 -2.99 11.30 0.99
C VAL A 587 -2.01 11.17 2.15
N PHE A 588 -0.76 11.62 1.98
CA PHE A 588 0.20 11.83 3.06
C PHE A 588 -0.17 13.02 3.97
N ASN A 589 -1.39 13.55 3.91
CA ASN A 589 -1.91 14.48 4.93
C ASN A 589 -2.61 13.76 6.09
N TYR A 590 -2.83 12.45 5.97
CA TYR A 590 -3.42 11.58 6.99
C TYR A 590 -2.37 10.68 7.65
N GLU A 591 -1.18 10.59 7.07
CA GLU A 591 -0.03 9.83 7.56
C GLU A 591 0.34 10.29 8.98
N MET A 592 0.36 9.35 9.94
CA MET A 592 0.82 9.56 11.32
C MET A 592 1.71 8.44 11.88
N ALA A 593 1.79 7.27 11.24
CA ALA A 593 2.58 6.13 11.71
C ALA A 593 4.07 6.31 11.40
N ILE A 594 4.41 6.73 10.17
CA ILE A 594 5.78 7.11 9.79
C ILE A 594 6.21 8.32 10.61
N ALA A 595 5.34 9.34 10.70
CA ALA A 595 5.61 10.55 11.46
C ALA A 595 5.96 10.29 12.93
N LYS A 596 5.21 9.42 13.62
CA LYS A 596 5.41 9.15 15.06
C LYS A 596 6.56 8.16 15.29
N CYS A 597 6.68 7.11 14.47
CA CYS A 597 7.67 6.07 14.67
C CYS A 597 9.03 6.36 14.03
N PHE A 598 9.08 7.12 12.93
CA PHE A 598 10.29 7.37 12.14
C PHE A 598 10.36 8.85 11.69
N PRO A 599 10.35 9.81 12.64
CA PRO A 599 10.32 11.24 12.34
C PRO A 599 11.58 11.74 11.61
N ASP A 600 12.70 11.02 11.68
CA ASP A 600 13.88 11.30 10.85
C ASP A 600 13.59 11.12 9.35
N LEU A 601 12.78 10.11 8.99
CA LEU A 601 12.35 9.86 7.62
C LEU A 601 11.27 10.84 7.18
N GLU A 602 10.25 11.09 8.00
CA GLU A 602 9.16 12.01 7.66
C GLU A 602 9.64 13.47 7.48
N ARG A 603 10.70 13.87 8.21
CA ARG A 603 11.40 15.14 8.00
C ARG A 603 12.08 15.26 6.64
N THR A 604 12.44 14.15 5.99
CA THR A 604 12.93 14.17 4.61
C THR A 604 11.81 14.53 3.64
N MET A 605 10.61 13.93 3.80
CA MET A 605 9.45 14.25 2.96
C MET A 605 9.08 15.73 3.08
N ARG A 606 9.08 16.30 4.30
CA ARG A 606 8.87 17.75 4.49
C ARG A 606 9.95 18.64 3.87
N VAL A 607 11.21 18.20 3.84
CA VAL A 607 12.29 18.91 3.13
C VAL A 607 12.06 18.87 1.62
N LEU A 608 11.64 17.73 1.07
CA LEU A 608 11.26 17.62 -0.34
C LEU A 608 10.08 18.56 -0.67
N ASP A 609 9.01 18.53 0.12
CA ASP A 609 7.82 19.36 -0.10
C ASP A 609 8.17 20.88 -0.07
N LEU A 610 8.94 21.32 0.93
CA LEU A 610 9.15 22.74 1.24
C LEU A 610 10.45 23.35 0.68
N LYS A 611 11.33 22.56 0.04
CA LYS A 611 12.55 23.06 -0.63
C LYS A 611 12.67 22.63 -2.08
N GLU A 612 12.33 21.38 -2.41
CA GLU A 612 12.58 20.80 -3.74
C GLU A 612 11.35 20.84 -4.66
N GLN A 613 10.14 20.58 -4.13
CA GLN A 613 8.92 20.57 -4.95
C GLN A 613 8.23 21.93 -5.03
N ILE A 614 8.40 22.80 -4.03
CA ILE A 614 7.74 24.12 -3.98
C ILE A 614 8.10 25.00 -5.19
N ALA A 615 7.08 25.59 -5.81
CA ALA A 615 7.20 26.48 -6.96
C ALA A 615 7.63 27.92 -6.54
N PRO A 616 8.10 28.77 -7.48
CA PRO A 616 8.51 30.15 -7.19
C PRO A 616 7.42 31.02 -6.53
N ASN A 617 6.15 30.79 -6.86
CA ASN A 617 4.96 31.41 -6.23
C ASN A 617 4.48 30.69 -4.95
N ALA A 618 5.34 29.87 -4.35
CA ALA A 618 5.08 29.10 -3.14
C ALA A 618 3.89 28.13 -3.22
N ILE A 619 3.53 27.65 -4.42
CA ILE A 619 2.61 26.52 -4.59
C ILE A 619 3.37 25.20 -4.43
N ILE A 620 2.81 24.20 -3.73
CA ILE A 620 3.36 22.84 -3.66
C ILE A 620 2.57 21.93 -4.62
N PRO A 621 3.20 21.35 -5.66
CA PRO A 621 2.58 20.31 -6.47
C PRO A 621 2.10 19.11 -5.64
N SER A 622 0.98 18.49 -6.01
CA SER A 622 0.43 17.32 -5.31
C SER A 622 1.36 16.11 -5.27
N ARG A 623 2.43 16.07 -6.09
CA ARG A 623 3.27 14.90 -6.38
C ARG A 623 4.76 15.28 -6.46
N THR A 624 5.64 14.38 -6.01
CA THR A 624 7.10 14.49 -6.15
C THR A 624 7.60 13.72 -7.37
N THR A 625 8.40 14.37 -8.22
CA THR A 625 9.11 13.73 -9.35
C THR A 625 10.44 13.13 -8.87
N VAL A 626 10.79 11.92 -9.30
CA VAL A 626 11.97 11.18 -8.79
C VAL A 626 12.77 10.58 -9.96
N PRO A 627 14.11 10.63 -9.98
CA PRO A 627 15.00 11.24 -8.99
C PRO A 627 14.95 12.78 -9.00
N LEU A 628 15.67 13.43 -8.08
CA LEU A 628 15.53 14.86 -7.81
C LEU A 628 16.19 15.74 -8.89
N GLU A 629 17.17 15.22 -9.61
CA GLU A 629 17.84 15.85 -10.76
C GLU A 629 16.89 16.06 -11.95
N LEU A 630 15.72 15.40 -11.95
CA LEU A 630 14.68 15.65 -12.96
C LEU A 630 13.97 16.99 -12.74
N ARG A 631 13.35 17.46 -13.82
CA ARG A 631 12.49 18.65 -13.82
C ARG A 631 11.30 18.46 -12.87
N ARG A 632 11.06 19.45 -12.02
CA ARG A 632 9.88 19.53 -11.13
C ARG A 632 8.62 19.81 -11.95
N LEU A 633 7.43 19.39 -11.47
CA LEU A 633 6.16 19.57 -12.18
C LEU A 633 5.90 21.02 -12.63
N TRP A 634 6.16 21.99 -11.74
CA TRP A 634 5.93 23.42 -12.02
C TRP A 634 6.83 23.99 -13.11
N SER A 635 7.93 23.32 -13.47
CA SER A 635 8.80 23.77 -14.57
C SER A 635 8.15 23.63 -15.95
N PHE A 636 7.00 22.94 -16.04
CA PHE A 636 6.17 22.82 -17.23
C PHE A 636 4.96 23.78 -17.23
N TRP A 637 4.72 24.54 -16.14
CA TRP A 637 3.69 25.58 -16.11
C TRP A 637 4.17 26.84 -16.87
N PRO A 638 3.30 27.57 -17.58
CA PRO A 638 3.65 28.87 -18.15
C PRO A 638 4.20 29.81 -17.06
N ASN A 639 5.24 30.56 -17.40
CA ASN A 639 5.99 31.43 -16.49
C ASN A 639 6.52 30.77 -15.18
N TYR A 640 6.50 29.44 -15.09
CA TYR A 640 6.80 28.63 -13.89
C TYR A 640 5.81 28.82 -12.73
N THR A 641 4.68 29.48 -12.97
CA THR A 641 3.70 29.91 -11.95
C THR A 641 2.25 29.67 -12.34
N ASP A 642 1.94 29.66 -13.65
CA ASP A 642 0.58 29.85 -14.15
C ASP A 642 -0.16 28.51 -14.31
N VAL A 643 -0.40 27.86 -13.18
CA VAL A 643 -1.24 26.66 -13.08
C VAL A 643 -2.74 27.04 -13.04
N ASN A 644 -3.60 26.20 -13.61
CA ASN A 644 -5.04 26.34 -13.44
C ASN A 644 -5.41 26.16 -11.95
N PRO A 645 -6.03 27.15 -11.26
CA PRO A 645 -6.36 27.04 -9.85
C PRO A 645 -7.29 25.87 -9.48
N ALA A 646 -8.08 25.37 -10.43
CA ALA A 646 -8.94 24.20 -10.25
C ALA A 646 -8.25 22.85 -10.54
N SER A 647 -6.92 22.81 -10.69
CA SER A 647 -6.19 21.59 -11.06
C SER A 647 -5.82 20.74 -9.85
N THR A 648 -6.12 19.45 -9.90
CA THR A 648 -5.67 18.43 -8.92
C THR A 648 -4.16 18.16 -8.95
N THR A 649 -3.40 18.88 -9.79
CA THR A 649 -1.94 18.94 -9.69
C THR A 649 -1.43 19.81 -8.54
N ILE A 650 -2.31 20.57 -7.86
CA ILE A 650 -1.99 21.49 -6.77
C ILE A 650 -3.02 21.42 -5.63
N CYS A 651 -3.29 20.21 -5.13
CA CYS A 651 -4.34 19.96 -4.14
C CYS A 651 -4.11 20.77 -2.84
N VAL A 652 -5.03 21.69 -2.55
CA VAL A 652 -4.87 22.74 -1.54
C VAL A 652 -4.92 22.18 -0.12
N ASP A 653 -5.59 21.05 0.09
CA ASP A 653 -5.64 20.29 1.34
C ASP A 653 -4.28 19.68 1.70
N GLY A 654 -3.61 19.04 0.73
CA GLY A 654 -2.26 18.52 0.87
C GLY A 654 -1.19 19.61 1.01
N GLU A 655 -1.38 20.73 0.32
CA GLU A 655 -0.51 21.90 0.42
C GLU A 655 -0.59 22.54 1.82
N ILE A 656 -1.77 22.96 2.27
CA ILE A 656 -1.93 23.62 3.58
C ILE A 656 -1.67 22.64 4.72
N GLY A 657 -2.00 21.37 4.52
CA GLY A 657 -1.60 20.25 5.37
C GLY A 657 -0.08 20.09 5.52
N THR A 658 0.72 20.58 4.57
CA THR A 658 2.19 20.58 4.72
C THR A 658 2.67 21.62 5.75
N VAL A 659 1.92 22.69 6.01
CA VAL A 659 2.15 23.60 7.15
C VAL A 659 1.88 22.87 8.48
N LEU A 660 0.82 22.07 8.54
CA LEU A 660 0.44 21.27 9.71
C LEU A 660 1.49 20.20 10.03
N LYS A 661 1.90 19.43 9.00
CA LYS A 661 2.97 18.44 9.08
C LYS A 661 4.31 19.08 9.46
N ALA A 662 4.63 20.29 8.98
CA ALA A 662 5.84 21.00 9.39
C ALA A 662 5.84 21.37 10.88
N TYR A 663 4.72 21.88 11.41
CA TYR A 663 4.60 22.16 12.85
C TYR A 663 4.65 20.88 13.69
N ARG A 664 4.03 19.79 13.22
CA ARG A 664 4.15 18.46 13.84
C ARG A 664 5.62 18.06 13.99
N GLU A 665 6.46 18.23 12.96
CA GLU A 665 7.87 17.85 13.06
C GLU A 665 8.69 18.74 14.02
N VAL A 666 8.34 20.03 14.15
CA VAL A 666 8.89 20.90 15.20
C VAL A 666 8.50 20.39 16.59
N LEU A 667 7.22 20.08 16.81
CA LEU A 667 6.73 19.49 18.07
C LEU A 667 7.38 18.14 18.41
N GLN A 668 7.73 17.35 17.40
CA GLN A 668 8.47 16.08 17.57
C GLN A 668 9.98 16.28 17.74
N GLY A 669 10.46 17.50 17.99
CA GLY A 669 11.87 17.78 18.29
C GLY A 669 12.78 17.82 17.06
N ALA A 670 12.30 18.39 15.95
CA ALA A 670 13.21 18.80 14.87
C ALA A 670 14.24 19.84 15.38
N SER A 671 15.44 19.86 14.78
CA SER A 671 16.47 20.82 15.15
C SER A 671 16.09 22.25 14.74
N GLN A 672 16.67 23.24 15.43
CA GLN A 672 16.53 24.65 15.04
C GLN A 672 16.97 24.87 13.58
N GLU A 673 18.08 24.25 13.14
CA GLU A 673 18.55 24.28 11.76
C GLU A 673 17.53 23.74 10.75
N TRP A 674 16.85 22.63 11.07
CA TRP A 674 15.79 22.09 10.21
C TRP A 674 14.60 23.07 10.13
N PHE A 675 14.20 23.63 11.27
CA PHE A 675 13.06 24.56 11.35
C PHE A 675 13.35 25.88 10.62
N ASP A 676 14.51 26.50 10.86
CA ASP A 676 15.00 27.69 10.15
C ASP A 676 15.11 27.43 8.65
N GLY A 677 15.44 26.20 8.26
CA GLY A 677 15.49 25.77 6.87
C GLY A 677 14.14 25.71 6.17
N VAL A 678 13.03 25.39 6.85
CA VAL A 678 11.69 25.24 6.24
C VAL A 678 10.75 26.43 6.51
N TRP A 679 10.95 27.16 7.60
CA TRP A 679 10.10 28.29 8.00
C TRP A 679 9.96 29.39 6.94
N PRO A 680 10.99 29.77 6.16
CA PRO A 680 10.85 30.73 5.06
C PRO A 680 9.90 30.27 3.94
N ALA A 681 9.75 28.95 3.71
CA ALA A 681 8.78 28.42 2.75
C ALA A 681 7.36 28.45 3.34
N VAL A 682 7.20 28.02 4.59
CA VAL A 682 5.92 28.07 5.33
C VAL A 682 5.36 29.50 5.36
N LYS A 683 6.18 30.51 5.67
CA LYS A 683 5.74 31.91 5.66
C LYS A 683 5.27 32.39 4.29
N LYS A 684 5.87 31.94 3.18
CA LYS A 684 5.41 32.28 1.82
C LYS A 684 4.06 31.63 1.49
N ILE A 685 3.88 30.35 1.85
CA ILE A 685 2.61 29.64 1.67
C ILE A 685 1.50 30.38 2.43
N MET A 686 1.71 30.66 3.72
CA MET A 686 0.72 31.36 4.55
C MET A 686 0.44 32.79 4.05
N ALA A 687 1.45 33.51 3.56
CA ALA A 687 1.27 34.84 2.97
C ALA A 687 0.42 34.80 1.69
N ARG A 688 0.64 33.82 0.79
CA ARG A 688 -0.21 33.60 -0.38
C ARG A 688 -1.64 33.25 0.04
N TRP A 689 -1.82 32.32 0.96
CA TRP A 689 -3.15 31.93 1.43
C TRP A 689 -3.93 33.11 2.01
N MET A 690 -3.30 33.92 2.88
CA MET A 690 -3.92 35.10 3.51
C MET A 690 -4.20 36.29 2.58
N GLY A 691 -3.60 36.32 1.39
CA GLY A 691 -3.63 37.48 0.47
C GLY A 691 -4.18 37.21 -0.94
N GLU A 692 -4.20 35.95 -1.41
CA GLU A 692 -4.68 35.55 -2.74
C GLU A 692 -5.90 34.62 -2.69
N LEU A 693 -5.99 33.72 -1.70
CA LEU A 693 -7.10 32.74 -1.58
C LEU A 693 -8.17 33.17 -0.58
N ASP A 694 -7.75 33.78 0.53
CA ASP A 694 -8.61 34.35 1.58
C ASP A 694 -8.93 35.82 1.25
N THR A 695 -10.22 36.14 1.14
CA THR A 695 -10.70 37.50 0.80
C THR A 695 -10.57 38.53 1.94
N GLY A 696 -9.88 38.18 3.03
CA GLY A 696 -9.59 39.04 4.18
C GLY A 696 -10.46 38.75 5.40
N ASP A 697 -11.53 37.97 5.22
CA ASP A 697 -12.49 37.55 6.24
C ASP A 697 -12.22 36.16 6.82
N GLY A 698 -11.12 35.50 6.42
CA GLY A 698 -10.72 34.19 6.89
C GLY A 698 -11.38 33.03 6.15
N LEU A 699 -12.03 33.27 5.02
CA LEU A 699 -12.79 32.26 4.27
C LEU A 699 -12.26 32.10 2.84
N ILE A 700 -12.11 30.85 2.42
CA ILE A 700 -11.73 30.48 1.06
C ILE A 700 -13.01 30.30 0.23
N ARG A 701 -13.02 30.85 -0.99
CA ARG A 701 -14.17 30.82 -1.92
C ARG A 701 -13.79 30.42 -3.35
N THR A 702 -12.53 30.64 -3.70
CA THR A 702 -11.86 30.29 -4.96
C THR A 702 -11.88 28.76 -5.19
N PRO A 703 -11.43 28.27 -6.36
CA PRO A 703 -11.34 26.83 -6.61
C PRO A 703 -10.42 26.14 -5.59
N GLN A 704 -10.88 25.03 -5.04
CA GLN A 704 -10.20 24.26 -3.97
C GLN A 704 -9.99 22.81 -4.42
N PRO A 705 -9.03 22.54 -5.34
CA PRO A 705 -8.67 21.18 -5.74
C PRO A 705 -8.20 20.36 -4.54
N ASN A 706 -8.67 19.14 -4.38
CA ASN A 706 -8.49 18.37 -3.14
C ASN A 706 -8.45 16.84 -3.35
N THR A 707 -8.34 16.07 -2.26
CA THR A 707 -8.26 14.61 -2.25
C THR A 707 -9.43 13.85 -2.88
N TYR A 708 -10.51 14.53 -3.29
CA TYR A 708 -11.62 13.94 -4.04
C TYR A 708 -11.44 14.02 -5.57
N ASP A 709 -10.21 14.29 -6.05
CA ASP A 709 -9.85 14.43 -7.47
C ASP A 709 -10.76 15.42 -8.23
N THR A 710 -11.18 16.47 -7.54
CA THR A 710 -12.00 17.57 -8.04
C THR A 710 -11.67 18.85 -7.28
N ALA A 711 -12.23 19.98 -7.70
CA ALA A 711 -12.17 21.25 -6.97
C ALA A 711 -13.54 21.60 -6.39
N PHE A 712 -13.58 21.93 -5.10
CA PHE A 712 -14.75 22.56 -4.48
C PHE A 712 -14.74 24.07 -4.75
N TYR A 713 -15.90 24.70 -4.66
CA TYR A 713 -16.10 26.15 -4.84
C TYR A 713 -16.95 26.70 -3.69
N GLY A 714 -16.85 28.00 -3.43
CA GLY A 714 -17.55 28.61 -2.29
C GLY A 714 -17.02 28.16 -0.93
N VAL A 715 -17.78 28.42 0.13
CA VAL A 715 -17.32 28.22 1.52
C VAL A 715 -17.74 26.83 2.02
N ASN A 716 -16.79 26.04 2.49
CA ASN A 716 -17.00 24.73 3.10
C ASN A 716 -16.05 24.54 4.28
N THR A 717 -16.42 23.70 5.24
CA THR A 717 -15.58 23.45 6.43
C THR A 717 -14.33 22.64 6.13
N PHE A 718 -14.36 21.71 5.16
CA PHE A 718 -13.21 20.88 4.79
C PHE A 718 -11.94 21.72 4.56
N THR A 719 -11.96 22.64 3.58
CA THR A 719 -10.79 23.48 3.30
C THR A 719 -10.60 24.57 4.36
N CYS A 720 -11.68 25.26 4.77
CA CYS A 720 -11.55 26.43 5.64
C CYS A 720 -11.10 26.07 7.07
N CYS A 721 -11.60 24.97 7.64
CA CYS A 721 -11.16 24.49 8.95
C CYS A 721 -9.68 24.05 8.91
N LEU A 722 -9.24 23.44 7.81
CA LEU A 722 -7.83 23.04 7.63
C LEU A 722 -6.90 24.27 7.51
N TYR A 723 -7.33 25.30 6.80
CA TYR A 723 -6.67 26.61 6.76
C TYR A 723 -6.64 27.30 8.13
N HIS A 724 -7.73 27.23 8.91
CA HIS A 724 -7.79 27.78 10.27
C HIS A 724 -6.85 27.04 11.22
N CYS A 725 -6.75 25.72 11.09
CA CYS A 725 -5.74 24.92 11.77
C CYS A 725 -4.32 25.35 11.37
N ALA A 726 -4.07 25.62 10.09
CA ALA A 726 -2.76 26.08 9.61
C ALA A 726 -2.40 27.50 10.08
N LEU A 727 -3.37 28.40 10.21
CA LEU A 727 -3.18 29.69 10.88
C LEU A 727 -2.75 29.50 12.34
N ARG A 728 -3.36 28.55 13.07
CA ARG A 728 -2.96 28.23 14.45
C ARG A 728 -1.59 27.55 14.56
N ALA A 729 -1.26 26.65 13.63
CA ALA A 729 0.08 26.06 13.55
C ALA A 729 1.15 27.12 13.21
N ALA A 730 0.86 28.04 12.29
CA ALA A 730 1.73 29.15 11.92
C ALA A 730 1.85 30.21 13.03
N GLU A 731 0.79 30.44 13.82
CA GLU A 731 0.82 31.25 15.04
C GLU A 731 1.84 30.69 16.05
N GLU A 732 1.79 29.40 16.37
CA GLU A 732 2.75 28.79 17.31
C GLU A 732 4.18 28.72 16.73
N MET A 733 4.34 28.41 15.43
CA MET A 733 5.66 28.48 14.77
C MET A 733 6.25 29.90 14.78
N ALA A 734 5.45 30.94 14.57
CA ALA A 734 5.89 32.33 14.65
C ALA A 734 6.28 32.72 16.09
N LYS A 735 5.56 32.25 17.13
CA LYS A 735 5.96 32.42 18.54
C LYS A 735 7.30 31.75 18.84
N LEU A 736 7.52 30.52 18.36
CA LEU A 736 8.79 29.79 18.53
C LEU A 736 9.96 30.52 17.83
N GLN A 737 9.70 31.12 16.66
CA GLN A 737 10.66 31.97 15.93
C GLN A 737 10.75 33.41 16.45
N LYS A 738 10.03 33.75 17.54
CA LYS A 738 10.02 35.05 18.21
C LYS A 738 9.50 36.20 17.31
N GLU A 739 8.69 35.87 16.28
CA GLU A 739 8.01 36.79 15.37
C GLU A 739 6.60 37.13 15.90
N SER A 740 6.52 37.87 17.01
CA SER A 740 5.27 38.24 17.71
C SER A 740 4.20 38.80 16.78
N ASP A 741 4.56 39.79 15.99
CA ASP A 741 3.64 40.58 15.18
C ASP A 741 3.02 39.73 14.06
N LEU A 742 3.73 38.67 13.64
CA LEU A 742 3.23 37.69 12.66
C LEU A 742 2.33 36.65 13.33
N ALA A 743 2.67 36.20 14.55
CA ALA A 743 1.81 35.33 15.34
C ALA A 743 0.46 36.00 15.64
N ASP A 744 0.45 37.28 16.02
CA ASP A 744 -0.78 38.04 16.25
C ASP A 744 -1.63 38.21 14.99
N GLN A 745 -1.00 38.40 13.82
CA GLN A 745 -1.71 38.43 12.52
C GLN A 745 -2.38 37.09 12.20
N TYR A 746 -1.69 35.97 12.36
CA TYR A 746 -2.27 34.64 12.19
C TYR A 746 -3.41 34.38 13.19
N SER A 747 -3.20 34.72 14.45
CA SER A 747 -4.20 34.57 15.52
C SER A 747 -5.46 35.41 15.27
N ALA A 748 -5.30 36.63 14.77
CA ALA A 748 -6.41 37.52 14.42
C ALA A 748 -7.20 37.01 13.21
N ARG A 749 -6.52 36.55 12.15
CA ARG A 749 -7.20 35.97 10.97
C ARG A 749 -7.90 34.66 11.31
N PHE A 750 -7.32 33.82 12.18
CA PHE A 750 -7.97 32.62 12.72
C PHE A 750 -9.27 32.95 13.46
N LYS A 751 -9.23 33.88 14.43
CA LYS A 751 -10.40 34.26 15.25
C LYS A 751 -11.55 34.81 14.39
N LEU A 752 -11.22 35.58 13.35
CA LEU A 752 -12.19 36.10 12.39
C LEU A 752 -12.75 34.98 11.49
N GLY A 753 -11.88 34.16 10.91
CA GLY A 753 -12.25 33.08 10.01
C GLY A 753 -13.12 32.01 10.66
N SER A 754 -12.74 31.53 11.85
CA SER A 754 -13.49 30.54 12.62
C SER A 754 -14.94 30.99 12.88
N ALA A 755 -15.12 32.22 13.39
CA ALA A 755 -16.43 32.78 13.67
C ALA A 755 -17.27 33.03 12.40
N ASN A 756 -16.61 33.40 11.28
CA ASN A 756 -17.29 33.58 9.99
C ASN A 756 -17.68 32.24 9.36
N LEU A 757 -16.85 31.20 9.50
CA LEU A 757 -17.11 29.85 8.96
C LEU A 757 -18.27 29.18 9.69
N ASP A 758 -18.26 29.23 11.02
CA ASP A 758 -19.36 28.70 11.84
C ASP A 758 -20.70 29.33 11.45
N LYS A 759 -20.73 30.66 11.41
CA LYS A 759 -21.90 31.45 10.99
C LYS A 759 -22.36 31.18 9.54
N ALA A 760 -21.43 30.87 8.63
CA ALA A 760 -21.74 30.61 7.22
C ALA A 760 -22.23 29.18 6.97
N CYS A 761 -21.64 28.19 7.64
CA CYS A 761 -21.86 26.78 7.36
C CYS A 761 -22.80 26.07 8.35
N TYR A 762 -23.00 26.57 9.58
CA TYR A 762 -23.89 25.93 10.58
C TYR A 762 -25.33 26.47 10.55
N THR A 763 -25.85 26.78 9.37
CA THR A 763 -27.13 27.50 9.21
C THR A 763 -28.38 26.66 9.50
N ASN A 764 -28.28 25.33 9.44
CA ASN A 764 -29.38 24.39 9.72
C ASN A 764 -29.52 24.03 11.22
N GLY A 765 -28.57 24.44 12.07
CA GLY A 765 -28.55 24.17 13.50
C GLY A 765 -28.20 22.73 13.92
N LYS A 766 -27.67 21.90 13.01
CA LYS A 766 -27.40 20.46 13.22
C LYS A 766 -26.06 19.97 12.67
N TRP A 767 -25.66 20.40 11.47
CA TRP A 767 -24.39 20.01 10.85
C TRP A 767 -23.88 21.09 9.89
N TYR A 768 -22.56 21.14 9.69
CA TYR A 768 -21.95 22.06 8.75
C TYR A 768 -22.25 21.72 7.28
N THR A 769 -22.62 22.72 6.48
CA THR A 769 -22.94 22.63 5.05
C THR A 769 -22.03 23.52 4.18
N GLN A 770 -22.11 23.37 2.86
CA GLN A 770 -21.44 24.24 1.90
C GLN A 770 -22.31 25.47 1.57
N VAL A 771 -21.70 26.66 1.57
CA VAL A 771 -22.24 27.83 0.88
C VAL A 771 -21.79 27.75 -0.58
N LEU A 772 -22.71 27.37 -1.46
CA LEU A 772 -22.45 27.18 -2.89
C LEU A 772 -21.95 28.46 -3.59
N ASP A 773 -21.14 28.27 -4.63
CA ASP A 773 -20.78 29.31 -5.59
C ASP A 773 -21.71 29.22 -6.83
N PRO A 774 -22.63 30.18 -7.04
CA PRO A 774 -23.56 30.15 -8.16
C PRO A 774 -22.89 30.36 -9.53
N GLU A 775 -21.63 30.81 -9.58
CA GLU A 775 -20.88 30.90 -10.84
C GLU A 775 -20.20 29.56 -11.22
N ASN A 776 -20.05 28.64 -10.25
CA ASN A 776 -19.42 27.33 -10.42
C ASN A 776 -20.25 26.20 -9.75
N PRO A 777 -21.48 25.90 -10.21
CA PRO A 777 -22.33 24.85 -9.67
C PRO A 777 -21.83 23.45 -10.08
N LYS A 778 -20.75 23.00 -9.46
CA LYS A 778 -20.03 21.76 -9.78
C LYS A 778 -19.37 21.12 -8.56
N ALA A 779 -19.26 19.80 -8.59
CA ALA A 779 -18.71 18.98 -7.52
C ALA A 779 -19.21 19.40 -6.13
N GLU A 780 -20.53 19.50 -5.99
CA GLU A 780 -21.18 20.09 -4.82
C GLU A 780 -21.33 19.11 -3.66
N LEU A 781 -21.10 19.63 -2.44
CA LEU A 781 -21.51 19.05 -1.16
C LEU A 781 -22.90 19.56 -0.76
N ALA A 782 -23.23 20.82 -1.06
CA ALA A 782 -24.50 21.46 -0.70
C ALA A 782 -24.85 21.25 0.79
N ASP A 783 -26.02 20.67 1.11
CA ASP A 783 -26.50 20.40 2.48
C ASP A 783 -26.22 18.97 2.98
N GLY A 784 -25.40 18.19 2.29
CA GLY A 784 -25.08 16.80 2.64
C GLY A 784 -24.28 16.66 3.95
N THR A 785 -24.49 15.54 4.66
CA THR A 785 -23.62 15.13 5.77
C THR A 785 -22.43 14.36 5.23
N PHE A 786 -21.21 14.85 5.50
CA PHE A 786 -19.96 14.43 4.85
C PHE A 786 -18.89 14.08 5.90
N VAL A 787 -18.32 12.87 5.81
CA VAL A 787 -17.48 12.28 6.89
C VAL A 787 -16.23 13.11 7.19
N ASP A 788 -15.52 13.55 6.15
CA ASP A 788 -14.23 14.27 6.19
C ASP A 788 -14.41 15.81 6.37
N CYS A 789 -15.64 16.29 6.59
CA CYS A 789 -15.92 17.74 6.66
C CYS A 789 -15.23 18.50 7.83
N LEU A 790 -14.49 17.79 8.69
CA LEU A 790 -13.84 18.28 9.91
C LEU A 790 -12.34 17.96 9.97
N LEU A 791 -11.67 17.63 8.86
CA LEU A 791 -10.24 17.31 8.80
C LEU A 791 -9.32 18.28 9.54
N GLY A 792 -9.59 19.59 9.44
CA GLY A 792 -8.85 20.63 10.16
C GLY A 792 -8.99 20.57 11.68
N GLN A 793 -10.14 20.09 12.18
CA GLN A 793 -10.40 19.87 13.59
C GLN A 793 -9.73 18.58 14.09
N TRP A 794 -9.66 17.53 13.26
CA TRP A 794 -8.86 16.33 13.56
C TRP A 794 -7.38 16.71 13.71
N TRP A 795 -6.83 17.40 12.71
CA TRP A 795 -5.47 17.94 12.73
C TRP A 795 -5.19 18.84 13.95
N ALA A 796 -6.15 19.68 14.35
CA ALA A 796 -6.00 20.55 15.51
C ALA A 796 -5.94 19.79 16.85
N TYR A 797 -6.57 18.61 16.95
CA TYR A 797 -6.40 17.73 18.10
C TYR A 797 -5.04 17.02 18.08
N VAL A 798 -4.60 16.50 16.93
CA VAL A 798 -3.27 15.88 16.76
C VAL A 798 -2.10 16.85 17.02
N LEU A 799 -2.31 18.15 16.77
CA LEU A 799 -1.37 19.23 17.07
C LEU A 799 -1.59 19.91 18.42
N GLN A 800 -2.59 19.47 19.20
CA GLN A 800 -2.97 20.02 20.51
C GLN A 800 -3.27 21.53 20.49
N LEU A 801 -3.75 22.04 19.34
CA LEU A 801 -4.14 23.44 19.11
C LEU A 801 -5.54 23.77 19.66
N GLY A 802 -6.34 22.75 20.00
CA GLY A 802 -7.66 22.86 20.61
C GLY A 802 -8.81 22.86 19.60
N ASP A 803 -9.96 23.41 20.01
CA ASP A 803 -11.12 23.55 19.14
C ASP A 803 -10.93 24.71 18.14
N ILE A 804 -11.12 24.41 16.85
CA ILE A 804 -11.12 25.35 15.70
C ILE A 804 -12.53 25.91 15.47
N LEU A 805 -13.55 25.10 15.76
CA LEU A 805 -14.97 25.40 15.61
C LEU A 805 -15.71 25.11 16.93
N PRO A 806 -16.90 25.69 17.17
CA PRO A 806 -17.63 25.49 18.43
C PRO A 806 -17.89 24.01 18.73
N LYS A 807 -17.46 23.57 19.91
CA LYS A 807 -17.44 22.16 20.32
C LYS A 807 -18.79 21.44 20.16
N GLU A 808 -19.88 22.10 20.55
CA GLU A 808 -21.25 21.55 20.44
C GLU A 808 -21.68 21.38 18.97
N HIS A 809 -21.28 22.29 18.08
CA HIS A 809 -21.58 22.20 16.65
C HIS A 809 -20.73 21.11 15.95
N VAL A 810 -19.46 20.96 16.37
CA VAL A 810 -18.60 19.83 15.96
C VAL A 810 -19.24 18.51 16.37
N LYS A 811 -19.64 18.38 17.64
CA LYS A 811 -20.30 17.17 18.15
C LYS A 811 -21.61 16.87 17.43
N SER A 812 -22.51 17.84 17.26
CA SER A 812 -23.78 17.61 16.58
C SER A 812 -23.58 17.26 15.10
N THR A 813 -22.56 17.83 14.45
CA THR A 813 -22.16 17.42 13.09
C THR A 813 -21.80 15.94 13.02
N LEU A 814 -20.99 15.43 13.96
CA LEU A 814 -20.66 14.00 14.04
C LEU A 814 -21.90 13.14 14.30
N GLU A 815 -22.77 13.53 15.25
CA GLU A 815 -24.03 12.82 15.53
C GLU A 815 -24.95 12.71 14.29
N ASN A 816 -25.00 13.77 13.48
CA ASN A 816 -25.76 13.78 12.22
C ASN A 816 -25.04 13.02 11.09
N ILE A 817 -23.71 13.00 11.02
CA ILE A 817 -22.96 12.13 10.10
C ILE A 817 -23.24 10.67 10.43
N TYR A 818 -23.04 10.22 11.68
CA TYR A 818 -23.26 8.82 12.03
C TYR A 818 -24.69 8.37 11.72
N SER A 819 -25.69 9.11 12.18
CA SER A 819 -27.11 8.75 12.03
C SER A 819 -27.65 8.80 10.58
N ARG A 820 -26.86 9.28 9.62
CA ARG A 820 -27.27 9.45 8.20
C ARG A 820 -26.36 8.75 7.21
N ASN A 821 -25.08 8.57 7.54
CA ASN A 821 -24.07 7.96 6.68
C ASN A 821 -23.78 6.50 7.07
N HIS A 822 -24.03 6.08 8.32
CA HIS A 822 -23.79 4.71 8.76
C HIS A 822 -24.78 3.71 8.15
N VAL A 823 -24.28 2.52 7.82
CA VAL A 823 -25.08 1.34 7.48
C VAL A 823 -24.49 0.06 8.07
N ASP A 824 -25.37 -0.86 8.50
CA ASP A 824 -24.99 -2.23 8.87
C ASP A 824 -24.71 -3.13 7.64
N SER A 825 -25.05 -2.70 6.42
CA SER A 825 -24.76 -3.39 5.15
C SER A 825 -24.67 -2.42 3.97
N PHE A 826 -23.67 -2.59 3.09
CA PHE A 826 -23.54 -1.79 1.87
C PHE A 826 -24.37 -2.33 0.69
N ILE A 827 -24.80 -1.42 -0.19
CA ILE A 827 -25.39 -1.75 -1.49
C ILE A 827 -24.33 -1.42 -2.55
N PRO A 828 -23.86 -2.38 -3.36
CA PRO A 828 -22.87 -2.10 -4.41
C PRO A 828 -23.36 -1.07 -5.44
N GLU A 829 -24.66 -1.00 -5.71
CA GLU A 829 -25.27 -0.14 -6.73
C GLU A 829 -25.31 1.35 -6.35
N ASP A 830 -25.31 1.65 -5.05
CA ASP A 830 -25.20 3.01 -4.52
C ASP A 830 -23.79 3.60 -4.74
N GLN A 831 -22.76 2.75 -4.76
CA GLN A 831 -21.36 3.15 -4.72
C GLN A 831 -20.82 3.54 -6.11
N LYS A 832 -20.30 4.76 -6.23
CA LYS A 832 -19.72 5.30 -7.47
C LYS A 832 -18.55 6.25 -7.20
N PRO A 833 -17.46 6.19 -7.99
CA PRO A 833 -17.18 5.25 -9.06
C PRO A 833 -16.80 3.82 -8.62
N ARG A 834 -16.20 3.61 -7.44
CA ARG A 834 -15.67 2.30 -7.00
C ARG A 834 -16.64 1.60 -6.05
N LYS A 835 -16.79 0.28 -6.21
CA LYS A 835 -17.63 -0.59 -5.36
C LYS A 835 -16.74 -1.43 -4.44
N PHE A 836 -16.40 -0.90 -3.26
CA PHE A 836 -15.48 -1.57 -2.31
C PHE A 836 -16.14 -2.63 -1.44
N PHE A 837 -17.41 -2.39 -1.13
CA PHE A 837 -18.13 -3.05 -0.04
C PHE A 837 -19.46 -3.63 -0.54
N ASP A 838 -19.87 -4.75 0.03
CA ASP A 838 -21.15 -5.41 -0.30
C ASP A 838 -22.03 -5.63 0.96
N GLN A 839 -23.10 -6.40 0.82
CA GLN A 839 -24.10 -6.60 1.88
C GLN A 839 -23.53 -7.24 3.16
N ARG A 840 -22.30 -7.77 3.12
CA ARG A 840 -21.57 -8.32 4.28
C ARG A 840 -20.74 -7.28 5.04
N ASP A 841 -20.45 -6.15 4.42
CA ASP A 841 -19.58 -5.10 4.96
C ASP A 841 -20.43 -3.99 5.62
N ALA A 842 -19.97 -3.43 6.73
CA ALA A 842 -20.60 -2.32 7.45
C ALA A 842 -19.67 -1.10 7.51
N GLY A 843 -20.21 0.09 7.78
CA GLY A 843 -19.42 1.32 7.89
C GLY A 843 -20.19 2.59 7.50
N LEU A 844 -19.46 3.63 7.11
CA LEU A 844 -20.02 4.92 6.68
C LEU A 844 -20.05 5.06 5.15
N TYR A 845 -21.02 5.77 4.57
CA TYR A 845 -20.90 6.37 3.23
C TYR A 845 -20.20 7.73 3.31
N ILE A 846 -19.45 8.12 2.28
CA ILE A 846 -18.69 9.39 2.29
C ILE A 846 -19.62 10.61 2.47
N CYS A 847 -20.71 10.70 1.71
CA CYS A 847 -21.72 11.76 1.84
C CYS A 847 -23.15 11.22 1.71
N ARG A 848 -24.10 11.79 2.47
CA ARG A 848 -25.54 11.56 2.28
C ARG A 848 -26.36 12.85 2.42
N TRP A 849 -27.24 13.11 1.46
CA TRP A 849 -28.11 14.30 1.42
C TRP A 849 -29.44 14.10 2.16
N PRO A 850 -30.11 15.16 2.65
CA PRO A 850 -31.42 15.05 3.29
C PRO A 850 -32.55 14.69 2.33
N GLY A 851 -32.38 15.03 1.05
CA GLY A 851 -33.22 14.61 -0.07
C GLY A 851 -32.37 13.99 -1.18
N SER A 852 -32.68 14.31 -2.44
CA SER A 852 -31.82 14.00 -3.59
C SER A 852 -30.44 14.66 -3.46
N PRO A 853 -29.38 14.08 -4.07
CA PRO A 853 -28.13 14.80 -4.28
C PRO A 853 -28.32 16.01 -5.22
N PRO A 854 -27.36 16.96 -5.24
CA PRO A 854 -27.28 18.01 -6.26
C PRO A 854 -27.06 17.44 -7.67
N GLU A 855 -27.13 18.30 -8.70
CA GLU A 855 -27.03 17.88 -10.11
C GLU A 855 -25.63 17.38 -10.49
N ASP A 856 -24.58 18.02 -9.98
CA ASP A 856 -23.18 17.58 -10.10
C ASP A 856 -22.56 17.41 -8.70
N PRO A 857 -22.82 16.29 -7.99
CA PRO A 857 -22.28 16.04 -6.67
C PRO A 857 -20.77 15.77 -6.73
N PHE A 858 -20.05 16.04 -5.65
CA PHE A 858 -18.61 15.80 -5.65
C PHE A 858 -18.24 14.33 -5.90
N ARG A 859 -17.10 14.12 -6.56
CA ARG A 859 -16.63 12.79 -6.93
C ARG A 859 -16.37 11.93 -5.68
N TYR A 860 -16.66 10.63 -5.79
CA TYR A 860 -16.58 9.65 -4.70
C TYR A 860 -17.64 9.80 -3.58
N SER A 861 -18.54 10.79 -3.65
CA SER A 861 -19.49 11.10 -2.57
C SER A 861 -20.39 9.94 -2.13
N SER A 862 -20.72 9.00 -3.03
CA SER A 862 -21.57 7.84 -2.71
C SER A 862 -20.79 6.54 -2.49
N GLU A 863 -19.46 6.56 -2.51
CA GLU A 863 -18.67 5.39 -2.10
C GLU A 863 -18.84 5.11 -0.60
N GLY A 864 -18.54 3.87 -0.21
CA GLY A 864 -18.21 3.59 1.18
C GLY A 864 -16.97 4.37 1.61
N ALA A 865 -16.99 4.87 2.84
CA ALA A 865 -15.92 5.66 3.42
C ALA A 865 -14.61 4.87 3.41
N TRP A 866 -13.58 5.56 2.95
CA TRP A 866 -12.23 5.03 2.96
C TRP A 866 -11.75 4.86 4.40
N THR A 867 -10.98 3.83 4.69
CA THR A 867 -10.65 3.45 6.08
C THR A 867 -9.85 4.53 6.82
N GLY A 868 -9.03 5.33 6.12
CA GLY A 868 -8.40 6.51 6.72
C GLY A 868 -9.40 7.55 7.25
N LEU A 869 -10.54 7.72 6.58
CA LEU A 869 -11.63 8.62 7.00
C LEU A 869 -12.44 8.02 8.18
N GLU A 870 -12.63 6.69 8.19
CA GLU A 870 -13.29 6.01 9.33
C GLU A 870 -12.45 6.12 10.61
N TYR A 871 -11.11 6.06 10.50
CA TYR A 871 -10.19 6.28 11.62
C TYR A 871 -10.12 7.75 12.08
N GLU A 872 -10.10 8.71 11.16
CA GLU A 872 -10.21 10.15 11.46
C GLU A 872 -11.53 10.47 12.20
N TYR A 873 -12.65 9.96 11.66
CA TYR A 873 -13.97 10.11 12.24
C TYR A 873 -14.07 9.50 13.65
N ALA A 874 -13.52 8.30 13.86
CA ALA A 874 -13.47 7.68 15.19
C ALA A 874 -12.61 8.49 16.18
N HIS A 875 -11.49 9.07 15.72
CA HIS A 875 -10.67 9.99 16.52
C HIS A 875 -11.44 11.26 16.88
N LEU A 876 -12.20 11.86 15.95
CA LEU A 876 -13.09 12.98 16.23
C LEU A 876 -14.18 12.64 17.27
N CYS A 877 -14.82 11.47 17.16
CA CYS A 877 -15.79 10.99 18.14
C CYS A 877 -15.18 10.80 19.55
N LEU A 878 -14.01 10.18 19.68
CA LEU A 878 -13.29 10.05 20.97
C LEU A 878 -12.86 11.41 21.54
N SER A 879 -12.52 12.38 20.69
CA SER A 879 -12.27 13.76 21.11
C SER A 879 -13.51 14.42 21.74
N GLN A 880 -14.71 14.09 21.22
CA GLN A 880 -16.01 14.61 21.65
C GLN A 880 -16.75 13.72 22.70
N SER A 881 -16.06 12.72 23.27
CA SER A 881 -16.64 11.75 24.23
C SER A 881 -17.85 10.98 23.68
N MET A 882 -17.80 10.63 22.40
CA MET A 882 -18.77 9.78 21.70
C MET A 882 -18.25 8.33 21.61
N ASP A 883 -17.73 7.81 22.72
CA ASP A 883 -16.86 6.63 22.76
C ASP A 883 -17.53 5.37 22.18
N THR A 884 -18.81 5.16 22.44
CA THR A 884 -19.60 4.05 21.85
C THR A 884 -19.69 4.14 20.33
N THR A 885 -19.87 5.35 19.79
CA THR A 885 -19.92 5.59 18.34
C THR A 885 -18.56 5.34 17.69
N ALA A 886 -17.49 5.82 18.32
CA ALA A 886 -16.12 5.56 17.87
C ALA A 886 -15.79 4.06 17.88
N LEU A 887 -16.05 3.35 18.99
CA LEU A 887 -15.78 1.92 19.08
C LEU A 887 -16.64 1.10 18.10
N ARG A 888 -17.87 1.52 17.78
CA ARG A 888 -18.68 0.89 16.73
C ARG A 888 -18.07 1.10 15.35
N VAL A 889 -17.71 2.35 14.97
CA VAL A 889 -17.06 2.63 13.68
C VAL A 889 -15.74 1.86 13.55
N LEU A 890 -14.90 1.82 14.60
CA LEU A 890 -13.69 1.00 14.58
C LEU A 890 -14.01 -0.51 14.44
N THR A 891 -15.05 -1.02 15.12
CA THR A 891 -15.48 -2.42 14.95
C THR A 891 -15.89 -2.70 13.49
N ASP A 892 -16.77 -1.89 12.91
CA ASP A 892 -17.17 -2.01 11.49
C ASP A 892 -15.98 -1.91 10.54
N THR A 893 -15.04 -1.01 10.83
CA THR A 893 -13.80 -0.84 10.06
C THR A 893 -12.94 -2.11 10.08
N ARG A 894 -12.75 -2.72 11.26
CA ARG A 894 -11.86 -3.88 11.42
C ARG A 894 -12.50 -5.20 10.99
N GLU A 895 -13.81 -5.38 11.16
CA GLU A 895 -14.52 -6.58 10.66
C GLU A 895 -14.45 -6.74 9.13
N LYS A 896 -14.27 -5.65 8.37
CA LYS A 896 -14.03 -5.71 6.91
C LYS A 896 -12.70 -6.37 6.52
N TYR A 897 -11.77 -6.52 7.46
CA TYR A 897 -10.39 -6.99 7.29
C TYR A 897 -10.01 -8.03 8.36
N ASP A 898 -10.92 -8.96 8.61
CA ASP A 898 -10.84 -9.98 9.67
C ASP A 898 -10.07 -11.27 9.28
N GLY A 899 -9.47 -11.28 8.09
CA GLY A 899 -8.79 -12.44 7.49
C GLY A 899 -9.69 -13.38 6.67
N THR A 900 -11.03 -13.27 6.74
CA THR A 900 -11.94 -14.15 5.98
C THR A 900 -12.07 -13.79 4.51
N ARG A 901 -11.92 -12.49 4.17
CA ARG A 901 -12.06 -11.93 2.81
C ARG A 901 -10.97 -10.94 2.39
N ARG A 902 -10.39 -10.19 3.33
CA ARG A 902 -9.35 -9.16 3.12
C ARG A 902 -8.28 -9.28 4.21
N SER A 903 -7.03 -8.93 3.92
CA SER A 903 -5.91 -9.03 4.88
C SER A 903 -5.89 -7.85 5.88
N PRO A 904 -5.44 -8.02 7.14
CA PRO A 904 -5.72 -7.04 8.17
C PRO A 904 -5.26 -5.58 8.09
N TRP A 905 -4.08 -5.04 7.74
CA TRP A 905 -2.84 -5.35 6.98
C TRP A 905 -2.83 -5.01 5.48
N ASN A 906 -3.93 -5.24 4.75
CA ASN A 906 -4.14 -4.75 3.39
C ASN A 906 -5.46 -3.96 3.30
N GLU A 907 -5.45 -2.72 3.78
CA GLU A 907 -6.57 -1.80 3.60
C GLU A 907 -6.53 -1.15 2.21
N ILE A 908 -7.69 -1.13 1.55
CA ILE A 908 -7.84 -0.70 0.16
C ILE A 908 -8.49 0.69 0.05
N GLU A 909 -7.95 1.51 -0.83
CA GLU A 909 -8.61 2.72 -1.37
C GLU A 909 -8.44 2.76 -2.91
N CYS A 910 -7.57 3.63 -3.44
CA CYS A 910 -7.13 3.54 -4.84
C CYS A 910 -6.11 2.40 -5.05
N GLY A 911 -5.47 1.94 -3.96
CA GLY A 911 -4.48 0.88 -3.95
C GLY A 911 -4.59 -0.06 -2.75
N ASP A 912 -3.91 -1.20 -2.84
CA ASP A 912 -3.56 -2.11 -1.73
C ASP A 912 -2.49 -1.47 -0.84
N HIS A 913 -2.39 -1.88 0.42
CA HIS A 913 -1.51 -1.31 1.46
C HIS A 913 -1.47 0.22 1.41
N TYR A 914 -2.65 0.83 1.45
CA TYR A 914 -2.80 2.28 1.23
C TYR A 914 -2.22 3.12 2.38
N VAL A 915 -1.88 4.38 2.10
CA VAL A 915 -1.20 5.28 3.05
C VAL A 915 -2.14 5.90 4.08
N ARG A 916 -3.33 6.35 3.67
CA ARG A 916 -4.28 7.08 4.54
C ARG A 916 -4.65 6.35 5.85
N PRO A 917 -4.81 5.01 5.88
CA PRO A 917 -5.07 4.25 7.12
C PRO A 917 -4.08 4.52 8.26
N MET A 918 -2.85 4.96 7.97
CA MET A 918 -1.84 5.29 8.98
C MET A 918 -2.25 6.41 9.95
N ALA A 919 -3.35 7.15 9.65
CA ALA A 919 -4.04 8.05 10.57
C ALA A 919 -4.38 7.40 11.93
N ALA A 920 -4.73 6.10 11.93
CA ALA A 920 -5.17 5.38 13.13
C ALA A 920 -4.11 5.34 14.25
N PHE A 921 -2.83 5.55 13.92
CA PHE A 921 -1.75 5.49 14.91
C PHE A 921 -1.87 6.54 16.03
N THR A 922 -2.58 7.64 15.78
CA THR A 922 -2.90 8.68 16.79
C THR A 922 -3.89 8.23 17.87
N LEU A 923 -4.62 7.11 17.67
CA LEU A 923 -5.59 6.63 18.65
C LEU A 923 -4.96 6.25 20.01
N PHE A 924 -3.69 5.79 20.03
CA PHE A 924 -2.97 5.54 21.28
C PHE A 924 -2.77 6.82 22.12
N GLU A 925 -2.35 7.90 21.44
CA GLU A 925 -2.13 9.22 22.04
C GLU A 925 -3.44 9.82 22.54
N LEU A 926 -4.50 9.78 21.71
CA LEU A 926 -5.80 10.31 22.07
C LEU A 926 -6.42 9.57 23.27
N ALA A 927 -6.37 8.24 23.28
CA ALA A 927 -7.02 7.42 24.29
C ALA A 927 -6.29 7.44 25.64
N SER A 928 -4.96 7.57 25.64
CA SER A 928 -4.15 7.87 26.83
C SER A 928 -4.29 9.33 27.30
N GLY A 929 -4.90 10.20 26.48
CA GLY A 929 -4.95 11.63 26.72
C GLY A 929 -3.56 12.24 26.83
N GLN A 930 -2.61 11.72 26.06
CA GLN A 930 -1.24 12.19 26.05
C GLN A 930 -1.20 13.64 25.54
N THR A 931 -0.49 14.49 26.28
CA THR A 931 -0.22 15.89 25.90
C THR A 931 1.27 16.17 26.05
N TRP A 932 1.82 17.12 25.30
CA TRP A 932 3.20 17.58 25.53
C TRP A 932 3.36 19.06 25.23
N LYS A 933 4.42 19.64 25.79
CA LYS A 933 4.89 20.97 25.45
C LYS A 933 6.39 20.98 25.29
N LEU A 934 6.86 21.41 24.11
CA LEU A 934 8.26 21.62 23.82
C LEU A 934 8.78 22.84 24.61
N SER A 935 9.94 22.72 25.26
CA SER A 935 10.52 23.84 26.03
C SER A 935 11.17 24.89 25.12
N GLU A 936 11.88 24.44 24.08
CA GLU A 936 12.58 25.25 23.09
C GLU A 936 12.84 24.40 21.83
N VAL A 937 12.90 24.99 20.63
CA VAL A 937 13.12 24.20 19.40
C VAL A 937 14.52 23.60 19.36
N GLY A 938 14.64 22.35 18.90
CA GLY A 938 15.88 21.58 18.96
C GLY A 938 16.31 21.14 20.38
N ASN A 939 15.57 21.52 21.43
CA ASN A 939 15.82 21.10 22.81
C ASN A 939 14.87 19.95 23.19
N PRO A 940 15.35 18.71 23.39
CA PRO A 940 14.50 17.54 23.65
C PRO A 940 13.83 17.51 25.04
N VAL A 941 13.95 18.57 25.85
CA VAL A 941 13.23 18.69 27.13
C VAL A 941 11.77 19.08 26.89
N ILE A 942 10.84 18.23 27.31
CA ILE A 942 9.40 18.47 27.20
C ILE A 942 8.71 18.47 28.57
N SER A 943 7.59 19.19 28.70
CA SER A 943 6.53 18.77 29.63
C SER A 943 5.74 17.64 28.96
N LEU A 944 5.36 16.60 29.69
CA LEU A 944 4.52 15.51 29.21
C LEU A 944 3.33 15.34 30.17
N GLY A 945 2.13 15.13 29.63
CA GLY A 945 0.93 14.92 30.43
C GLY A 945 0.11 13.72 29.97
N PHE A 946 -0.66 13.13 30.89
CA PHE A 946 -1.59 12.03 30.61
C PHE A 946 -2.95 12.27 31.27
N ALA A 947 -4.01 12.02 30.52
CA ALA A 947 -5.39 12.12 30.97
C ALA A 947 -6.24 11.01 30.33
N PRO A 948 -6.05 9.73 30.72
CA PRO A 948 -6.64 8.59 30.02
C PRO A 948 -8.16 8.71 29.92
N ARG A 949 -8.68 8.61 28.68
CA ARG A 949 -10.12 8.73 28.38
C ARG A 949 -10.86 7.46 28.75
N ILE A 950 -10.24 6.31 28.46
CA ILE A 950 -10.79 4.98 28.69
C ILE A 950 -10.07 4.34 29.88
N ASN A 951 -10.84 3.73 30.80
CA ASN A 951 -10.33 3.10 32.03
C ASN A 951 -9.44 4.01 32.93
N PRO A 952 -9.84 5.27 33.23
CA PRO A 952 -8.99 6.24 33.92
C PRO A 952 -8.43 5.80 35.28
N SER A 953 -9.19 5.05 36.09
CA SER A 953 -8.75 4.57 37.41
C SER A 953 -7.89 3.29 37.37
N ASN A 954 -7.71 2.65 36.21
CA ASN A 954 -6.84 1.49 36.00
C ASN A 954 -6.43 1.40 34.52
N PHE A 955 -5.44 2.21 34.13
CA PHE A 955 -4.96 2.36 32.76
C PHE A 955 -3.55 1.75 32.54
N CYS A 956 -3.32 1.15 31.38
CA CYS A 956 -2.02 0.84 30.80
C CYS A 956 -2.08 1.06 29.29
N GLY A 957 -1.13 1.80 28.70
CA GLY A 957 -1.09 2.00 27.26
C GLY A 957 0.26 2.51 26.75
N PHE A 958 0.47 2.30 25.45
CA PHE A 958 1.62 2.81 24.70
C PHE A 958 1.69 4.34 24.73
N PHE A 959 2.90 4.88 24.80
CA PHE A 959 3.18 6.29 24.49
C PHE A 959 4.41 6.38 23.57
N ILE A 960 4.44 7.41 22.73
CA ILE A 960 5.59 7.76 21.90
C ILE A 960 5.81 9.27 21.86
N THR A 961 7.07 9.65 21.78
CA THR A 961 7.58 11.01 21.60
C THR A 961 8.68 10.96 20.54
N GLY A 962 9.12 12.12 20.03
CA GLY A 962 10.19 12.18 19.03
C GLY A 962 11.57 11.69 19.49
N THR A 963 11.75 11.34 20.78
CA THR A 963 13.04 10.87 21.34
C THR A 963 12.96 9.59 22.18
N ALA A 964 11.76 9.13 22.55
CA ALA A 964 11.53 7.91 23.35
C ALA A 964 10.12 7.34 23.19
N TRP A 965 9.96 6.04 23.43
CA TRP A 965 8.67 5.35 23.56
C TRP A 965 8.67 4.31 24.68
N GLY A 966 7.47 3.91 25.11
CA GLY A 966 7.28 2.95 26.19
C GLY A 966 5.82 2.79 26.60
N GLN A 967 5.57 2.60 27.90
CA GLN A 967 4.22 2.50 28.46
C GLN A 967 3.97 3.52 29.58
N PHE A 968 2.78 4.11 29.58
CA PHE A 968 2.23 4.84 30.72
C PHE A 968 1.18 3.98 31.42
N LYS A 969 1.22 3.96 32.75
CA LYS A 969 0.37 3.13 33.61
C LYS A 969 -0.15 3.98 34.77
N GLN A 970 -1.43 3.86 35.12
CA GLN A 970 -1.94 4.44 36.37
C GLN A 970 -3.05 3.60 37.00
N LYS A 971 -3.13 3.63 38.34
CA LYS A 971 -4.11 2.89 39.12
C LYS A 971 -4.46 3.62 40.41
N GLY A 972 -5.75 3.80 40.70
CA GLY A 972 -6.20 4.53 41.89
C GLY A 972 -7.71 4.49 42.07
N ASN A 973 -8.25 5.46 42.83
CA ASN A 973 -9.68 5.75 42.85
C ASN A 973 -10.12 6.59 41.62
N ASP A 974 -11.42 6.75 41.40
CA ASP A 974 -11.98 7.33 40.17
C ASP A 974 -11.58 8.80 39.89
N GLU A 975 -11.20 9.54 40.93
CA GLU A 975 -10.66 10.90 40.82
C GLU A 975 -9.11 10.95 40.90
N MET A 976 -8.45 9.78 40.95
CA MET A 976 -7.00 9.61 41.13
C MET A 976 -6.42 10.45 42.29
N ARG A 977 -7.17 10.61 43.39
CA ARG A 977 -6.68 11.24 44.64
C ARG A 977 -5.61 10.38 45.30
N ASP A 978 -5.86 9.08 45.33
CA ASP A 978 -5.01 8.08 45.97
C ASP A 978 -4.73 6.98 44.95
N GLY A 979 -3.45 6.66 44.75
CA GLY A 979 -3.05 5.70 43.74
C GLY A 979 -1.58 5.80 43.34
N THR A 980 -1.25 5.21 42.20
CA THR A 980 0.07 5.25 41.59
C THR A 980 -0.01 5.54 40.10
N ALA A 981 0.99 6.24 39.58
CA ALA A 981 1.28 6.33 38.16
C ALA A 981 2.73 5.85 37.89
N GLU A 982 2.98 5.33 36.70
CA GLU A 982 4.29 4.91 36.23
C GLU A 982 4.46 5.29 34.75
N LEU A 983 5.59 5.89 34.42
CA LEU A 983 6.04 6.14 33.06
C LEU A 983 7.32 5.35 32.81
N CYS A 984 7.21 4.28 32.03
CA CYS A 984 8.30 3.33 31.76
C CYS A 984 8.85 3.54 30.34
N VAL A 985 10.14 3.85 30.21
CA VAL A 985 10.79 4.04 28.90
C VAL A 985 11.37 2.71 28.42
N HIS A 986 10.95 2.24 27.24
CA HIS A 986 11.44 0.99 26.65
C HIS A 986 12.52 1.21 25.59
N HIS A 987 12.54 2.37 24.95
CA HIS A 987 13.57 2.76 23.99
C HIS A 987 13.76 4.28 23.94
N GLY A 988 14.96 4.73 23.56
CA GLY A 988 15.31 6.15 23.45
C GLY A 988 15.73 6.82 24.75
N GLU A 989 15.71 8.16 24.74
CA GLU A 989 15.95 9.04 25.90
C GLU A 989 14.79 10.05 26.02
N LEU A 990 14.04 10.00 27.13
CA LEU A 990 13.00 10.98 27.45
C LEU A 990 13.55 12.02 28.43
N ARG A 991 13.46 13.31 28.08
CA ARG A 991 13.88 14.41 28.95
C ARG A 991 12.66 15.23 29.37
N LEU A 992 12.44 15.32 30.68
CA LEU A 992 11.16 15.71 31.25
C LEU A 992 11.34 16.88 32.23
N SER A 993 10.79 18.05 31.90
CA SER A 993 10.72 19.20 32.80
C SER A 993 9.59 19.07 33.82
N GLN A 994 8.49 18.43 33.42
CA GLN A 994 7.24 18.36 34.17
C GLN A 994 6.43 17.14 33.72
N LEU A 995 5.89 16.38 34.67
CA LEU A 995 4.84 15.38 34.43
C LEU A 995 3.49 15.95 34.88
N THR A 996 2.45 15.82 34.07
CA THR A 996 1.10 16.26 34.44
C THR A 996 0.09 15.13 34.33
N LEU A 997 -0.75 14.95 35.35
CA LEU A 997 -1.71 13.84 35.44
C LEU A 997 -3.13 14.38 35.63
N LYS A 998 -4.14 13.73 35.04
CA LYS A 998 -5.53 13.95 35.47
C LYS A 998 -5.75 13.30 36.84
N SER A 999 -5.78 14.12 37.89
CA SER A 999 -5.81 13.71 39.30
C SER A 999 -6.29 14.86 40.19
N ARG A 1000 -7.04 14.51 41.26
CA ARG A 1000 -7.42 15.40 42.36
C ARG A 1000 -6.59 15.18 43.65
N ALA A 1001 -5.42 14.55 43.55
CA ALA A 1001 -4.50 14.43 44.68
C ALA A 1001 -3.95 15.81 45.09
N THR A 1002 -3.60 15.99 46.36
CA THR A 1002 -2.91 17.23 46.82
C THR A 1002 -1.41 17.07 46.91
N SER A 1003 -0.91 15.83 46.82
CA SER A 1003 0.50 15.49 47.00
C SER A 1003 0.94 14.34 46.09
N ALA A 1004 2.21 14.37 45.69
CA ALA A 1004 2.86 13.34 44.90
C ALA A 1004 4.28 13.05 45.40
N LEU A 1005 4.62 11.77 45.56
CA LEU A 1005 5.97 11.29 45.86
C LEU A 1005 6.55 10.61 44.63
N THR A 1006 7.64 11.17 44.09
CA THR A 1006 8.20 10.75 42.80
C THR A 1006 9.54 10.02 42.97
N ARG A 1007 9.73 8.92 42.24
CA ARG A 1007 10.91 8.05 42.31
C ARG A 1007 11.33 7.55 40.93
N MET A 1008 12.63 7.49 40.68
CA MET A 1008 13.20 6.80 39.52
C MET A 1008 13.65 5.37 39.87
N THR A 1009 13.49 4.43 38.95
CA THR A 1009 13.93 3.03 39.06
C THR A 1009 14.53 2.54 37.73
N GLY A 1010 15.12 1.35 37.71
CA GLY A 1010 15.93 0.84 36.59
C GLY A 1010 17.38 1.32 36.63
N GLY A 1011 17.60 2.60 36.93
CA GLY A 1011 18.89 3.21 37.21
C GLY A 1011 19.17 3.38 38.72
N SER A 1012 19.48 4.61 39.16
CA SER A 1012 19.51 4.94 40.59
C SER A 1012 18.08 4.87 41.16
N ASN A 1013 17.88 4.08 42.22
CA ASN A 1013 16.59 3.92 42.91
C ASN A 1013 16.32 5.13 43.83
N GLU A 1014 16.08 6.28 43.20
CA GLU A 1014 16.27 7.61 43.79
C GLU A 1014 14.96 8.38 43.95
N LEU A 1015 14.77 9.03 45.09
CA LEU A 1015 13.65 9.93 45.34
C LEU A 1015 13.92 11.30 44.73
N LEU A 1016 13.05 11.72 43.81
CA LEU A 1016 13.22 12.96 43.05
C LEU A 1016 12.61 14.14 43.80
N ALA A 1017 13.36 15.24 43.90
CA ALA A 1017 12.91 16.45 44.59
C ALA A 1017 12.05 17.31 43.66
N THR A 1018 10.73 17.09 43.67
CA THR A 1018 9.74 17.75 42.81
C THR A 1018 8.98 18.88 43.52
N THR A 1019 8.49 19.85 42.75
CA THR A 1019 7.40 20.77 43.18
C THR A 1019 6.08 20.20 42.67
N VAL A 1020 5.01 20.28 43.47
CA VAL A 1020 3.68 19.79 43.10
C VAL A 1020 2.70 20.97 43.12
N ALA A 1021 1.94 21.11 42.03
CA ALA A 1021 0.86 22.08 41.89
C ALA A 1021 -0.42 21.37 41.43
N GLN A 1022 -1.56 21.76 41.98
CA GLN A 1022 -2.87 21.20 41.62
C GLN A 1022 -3.78 22.34 41.14
N ASP A 1023 -4.51 22.08 40.06
CA ASP A 1023 -5.56 22.96 39.53
C ASP A 1023 -6.75 22.09 39.09
N ALA A 1024 -7.90 22.29 39.72
CA ALA A 1024 -9.15 21.53 39.53
C ALA A 1024 -9.01 19.99 39.46
N GLU A 1025 -8.78 19.42 38.28
CA GLU A 1025 -8.61 17.96 38.03
C GLU A 1025 -7.22 17.61 37.50
N GLN A 1026 -6.26 18.53 37.56
CA GLN A 1026 -4.95 18.43 36.95
C GLN A 1026 -3.86 18.59 38.02
N LEU A 1027 -3.00 17.58 38.13
CA LEU A 1027 -1.85 17.57 39.03
C LEU A 1027 -0.57 17.71 38.21
N SER A 1028 0.20 18.76 38.44
CA SER A 1028 1.49 18.99 37.78
C SER A 1028 2.64 18.77 38.75
N ILE A 1029 3.62 17.99 38.31
CA ILE A 1029 4.80 17.56 39.05
C ILE A 1029 6.02 18.12 38.30
N GLU A 1030 6.59 19.19 38.82
CA GLU A 1030 7.73 19.90 38.22
C GLU A 1030 9.06 19.37 38.77
N PHE A 1031 10.00 19.10 37.88
CA PHE A 1031 11.36 18.69 38.22
C PHE A 1031 12.28 19.92 38.34
N LYS A 1032 13.28 19.86 39.23
CA LYS A 1032 14.18 20.99 39.48
C LYS A 1032 15.00 21.36 38.23
N SER A 1033 15.47 22.62 38.23
CA SER A 1033 16.16 23.30 37.14
C SER A 1033 17.10 22.40 36.31
N GLY A 1034 16.64 22.01 35.13
CA GLY A 1034 17.30 21.06 34.22
C GLY A 1034 16.39 19.92 33.76
N GLY A 1035 15.36 19.58 34.55
CA GLY A 1035 14.51 18.41 34.31
C GLY A 1035 15.18 17.10 34.72
N ILE A 1036 14.53 15.98 34.39
CA ILE A 1036 15.10 14.63 34.52
C ILE A 1036 15.36 13.99 33.15
N LEU A 1037 16.17 12.94 33.13
CA LEU A 1037 16.42 12.09 31.97
C LEU A 1037 16.04 10.64 32.36
N LEU A 1038 15.16 10.03 31.56
CA LEU A 1038 14.80 8.62 31.64
C LEU A 1038 15.29 7.91 30.38
N LYS A 1039 16.02 6.82 30.53
CA LYS A 1039 16.57 6.01 29.44
C LYS A 1039 15.80 4.70 29.26
N ALA A 1040 16.02 4.03 28.14
CA ALA A 1040 15.56 2.67 27.90
C ALA A 1040 15.87 1.72 29.09
N GLY A 1041 14.82 1.19 29.73
CA GLY A 1041 14.89 0.35 30.92
C GLY A 1041 14.63 1.07 32.25
N GLU A 1042 14.44 2.39 32.25
CA GLU A 1042 14.14 3.18 33.46
C GLU A 1042 12.65 3.53 33.56
N SER A 1043 12.13 3.55 34.79
CA SER A 1043 10.75 3.93 35.11
C SER A 1043 10.71 5.10 36.08
N LEU A 1044 9.76 6.01 35.86
CA LEU A 1044 9.37 7.07 36.77
C LEU A 1044 8.07 6.66 37.47
N HIS A 1045 8.15 6.32 38.76
CA HIS A 1045 6.98 6.02 39.58
C HIS A 1045 6.54 7.25 40.38
N VAL A 1046 5.24 7.44 40.48
CA VAL A 1046 4.58 8.47 41.29
C VAL A 1046 3.59 7.78 42.22
N THR A 1047 3.69 8.03 43.53
CA THR A 1047 2.62 7.73 44.49
C THR A 1047 1.81 9.00 44.74
N LEU A 1048 0.48 8.89 44.66
CA LEU A 1048 -0.47 9.99 44.82
C LEU A 1048 -1.23 9.85 46.14
N SER A 1049 -1.46 10.99 46.82
CA SER A 1049 -2.28 11.05 48.04
C SER A 1049 -3.12 12.34 48.13
N GLY A 1050 -4.37 12.17 48.57
CA GLY A 1050 -5.39 13.21 48.71
C GLY A 1050 -5.20 14.15 49.90
#